data_AF-A0A7C4XU53-F1
#
_entry.id   AF-A0A7C4XU53-F1
#
_cell.length_a   1.000
_cell.length_b   1.000
_cell.length_c   1.000
_cell.angle_alpha   90.00
_cell.angle_beta   90.00
_cell.angle_gamma   90.00
#
_symmetry.space_group_name_H-M   'P 1'
#
loop_
_entity.id
_entity.type
_entity.pdbx_description
1 polymer ?
#
loop_
_entity_poly.entity_id
_entity_poly.type
_entity_poly.pdbx_seq_one_letter_code
_entity_poly.pdbx_strand_id
1 'polypeptide(L)'
;MSWWSWLFGGASKEEVSKPAAPATAPIDVDSLHSSAQPAAAGAPPPQTAPKPLDAPVVPPVGPAPLPQQPAGPVVVTPPPRPSPAPARPDAVLFRKSPVGYRSPDGMLVQILQAALKKAGHYAANIDGSYGPATEAAVKRAQAARGALADGMCRDSDWEAITGLPAPSLFDRCLNLTAAFEGTGFEKAVGNFDGAYLTWGIVGYTLKHDLPQFLDIVEREYPGTLARAFGAKERELRQVLKASVSDRERWGNSVSVGANRYDVHPEWKAAFARLGATPEVQSLQIKDARERYWNICLRDCRRWKAADAIDVALFFDTAVQNGGAGRPSIAEPLDQLLRDEPSLSGLARRRKWAQIISEGSNPPARQDVLIRRSTIATGDGKVHGDNFRIADWGLEPAPVDLAALEEAHVTFMPASLRDDQPAAPTPAPTPAPPPIAQPAPTPAPAPTPQPAPAPSPAPPVVVPATPATPAGPLTAETIDFSRDFKALMAIAMVKIDRQGLDRNWGEPPPIEIILLLERRQAELPDGWRSWDDKRMSVALVQLVAKSCSIDPGVIDGLWGQLTQYAFDSLVHLRAGSPLSNWRDDEPIDVNPHGWPSQSEAALAAYYGRACQVRQVKVRCPWTLRLAWDQSTTLNEISCHEKVAESLARVLEAVHRHYGEAEIRKLRLDQFGGCYNCRQMRGSNRMSTHAWAIAIDWDPDNNQLQWGRDRATLAKPVYRDWWAIWEREGWLSLGRTKNYDWMHVQAAKL
;
A
#
# COMPACT_ATOMS: atom_id res chain seq x y z
N MET A 1 -5.34 12.71 -12.29
CA MET A 1 -6.48 13.21 -11.50
C MET A 1 -6.91 12.10 -10.56
N SER A 2 -6.96 12.40 -9.28
CA SER A 2 -7.38 11.57 -8.15
C SER A 2 -7.44 12.54 -6.94
N TRP A 3 -8.14 12.28 -5.82
CA TRP A 3 -8.88 11.07 -5.51
C TRP A 3 -10.19 11.29 -4.72
N TRP A 4 -10.20 12.10 -3.64
CA TRP A 4 -11.31 12.17 -2.67
C TRP A 4 -12.42 13.18 -2.98
N SER A 5 -12.10 14.36 -3.53
CA SER A 5 -13.09 15.46 -3.65
C SER A 5 -14.26 15.18 -4.63
N TRP A 6 -14.29 14.02 -5.29
CA TRP A 6 -15.37 13.62 -6.19
C TRP A 6 -16.52 12.87 -5.50
N LEU A 7 -16.43 12.56 -4.20
CA LEU A 7 -17.40 11.70 -3.53
C LEU A 7 -18.60 12.46 -2.93
N PHE A 8 -18.39 13.68 -2.38
CA PHE A 8 -19.39 14.47 -1.66
C PHE A 8 -20.00 15.63 -2.47
N GLY A 9 -20.64 15.30 -3.59
CA GLY A 9 -21.43 16.26 -4.39
C GLY A 9 -22.82 16.54 -3.82
N GLY A 10 -22.91 17.36 -2.77
CA GLY A 10 -24.18 17.85 -2.20
C GLY A 10 -24.50 19.27 -2.68
N ALA A 11 -25.73 19.50 -3.18
CA ALA A 11 -26.11 20.80 -3.75
C ALA A 11 -26.53 21.81 -2.66
N SER A 12 -25.70 22.83 -2.42
CA SER A 12 -26.05 24.01 -1.62
C SER A 12 -26.70 25.09 -2.50
N LYS A 13 -27.96 25.43 -2.22
CA LYS A 13 -28.57 26.68 -2.72
C LYS A 13 -28.03 27.86 -1.91
N GLU A 14 -27.47 28.85 -2.58
CA GLU A 14 -27.42 30.24 -2.07
C GLU A 14 -27.83 31.20 -3.18
N GLU A 15 -28.63 32.20 -2.84
CA GLU A 15 -29.17 33.18 -3.77
C GLU A 15 -28.19 34.36 -3.92
N VAL A 16 -27.73 34.63 -5.14
CA VAL A 16 -26.94 35.83 -5.44
C VAL A 16 -27.86 36.94 -5.91
N SER A 17 -28.16 37.88 -5.02
CA SER A 17 -28.96 39.07 -5.33
C SER A 17 -28.13 40.12 -6.10
N LYS A 18 -28.78 40.79 -7.06
CA LYS A 18 -28.38 42.07 -7.68
C LYS A 18 -29.62 42.75 -8.33
N PRO A 19 -29.60 44.08 -8.59
CA PRO A 19 -30.81 44.89 -8.42
C PRO A 19 -31.57 45.32 -9.70
N ALA A 20 -32.76 45.88 -9.42
CA ALA A 20 -33.66 46.75 -10.20
C ALA A 20 -33.03 47.63 -11.32
N ALA A 21 -33.74 48.12 -12.36
CA ALA A 21 -35.10 47.95 -12.94
C ALA A 21 -35.15 48.84 -14.24
N PRO A 22 -36.27 49.36 -14.83
CA PRO A 22 -37.73 49.10 -14.71
C PRO A 22 -38.51 48.99 -16.06
N ALA A 23 -39.85 48.76 -15.97
CA ALA A 23 -40.91 49.01 -16.99
C ALA A 23 -40.86 48.20 -18.32
N THR A 24 -41.97 47.88 -19.01
CA THR A 24 -43.36 48.45 -19.07
C THR A 24 -44.48 47.37 -19.01
N ALA A 25 -45.75 47.81 -18.84
CA ALA A 25 -47.00 47.02 -18.86
C ALA A 25 -47.81 47.27 -20.18
N PRO A 26 -49.13 46.94 -20.36
CA PRO A 26 -50.16 46.30 -19.50
C PRO A 26 -51.11 45.28 -20.23
N ILE A 27 -52.34 45.08 -19.71
CA ILE A 27 -53.55 44.38 -20.27
C ILE A 27 -53.54 42.83 -20.03
N ASP A 28 -54.39 42.16 -19.21
CA ASP A 28 -55.85 42.25 -18.84
C ASP A 28 -56.73 41.51 -19.91
N VAL A 29 -57.72 40.63 -19.63
CA VAL A 29 -58.80 40.60 -18.61
C VAL A 29 -59.31 39.17 -18.25
N ASP A 30 -60.04 39.06 -17.12
CA ASP A 30 -61.17 38.15 -16.81
C ASP A 30 -61.02 36.60 -16.78
N SER A 31 -61.72 35.82 -15.91
CA SER A 31 -62.45 36.19 -14.67
C SER A 31 -62.76 34.98 -13.74
N LEU A 32 -62.85 35.28 -12.43
CA LEU A 32 -63.72 34.69 -11.37
C LEU A 32 -63.98 33.16 -11.30
N HIS A 33 -63.70 32.56 -10.12
CA HIS A 33 -64.76 32.37 -9.11
C HIS A 33 -64.29 32.06 -7.67
N SER A 34 -64.88 32.81 -6.73
CA SER A 34 -65.16 32.54 -5.30
C SER A 34 -64.16 31.79 -4.40
N SER A 35 -63.68 32.48 -3.36
CA SER A 35 -62.95 31.95 -2.20
C SER A 35 -63.66 32.33 -0.89
N ALA A 36 -63.72 31.42 0.09
CA ALA A 36 -64.18 31.73 1.45
C ALA A 36 -63.54 30.84 2.54
N GLN A 37 -62.47 31.36 3.15
CA GLN A 37 -62.09 31.11 4.56
C GLN A 37 -62.85 32.16 5.45
N PRO A 38 -62.61 32.41 6.77
CA PRO A 38 -61.54 31.94 7.66
C PRO A 38 -61.88 31.72 9.17
N ALA A 39 -60.82 31.48 9.96
CA ALA A 39 -60.59 31.93 11.35
C ALA A 39 -61.43 31.32 12.53
N ALA A 40 -61.05 31.51 13.81
CA ALA A 40 -59.75 31.34 14.53
C ALA A 40 -59.88 31.68 16.05
N ALA A 41 -58.94 31.16 16.87
CA ALA A 41 -58.45 31.66 18.17
C ALA A 41 -59.15 31.31 19.53
N GLY A 42 -58.35 30.76 20.46
CA GLY A 42 -58.54 30.71 21.93
C GLY A 42 -59.49 29.64 22.50
N ALA A 43 -59.32 29.07 23.72
CA ALA A 43 -58.22 29.06 24.71
C ALA A 43 -58.40 27.84 25.69
N PRO A 44 -57.41 27.42 26.51
CA PRO A 44 -57.42 26.17 27.34
C PRO A 44 -57.84 26.44 28.81
N PRO A 45 -57.74 25.53 29.83
CA PRO A 45 -57.30 24.10 29.90
C PRO A 45 -58.45 23.20 30.52
N PRO A 46 -58.27 22.05 31.24
CA PRO A 46 -57.11 21.20 31.58
C PRO A 46 -57.26 19.67 31.26
N GLN A 47 -57.52 18.79 32.26
CA GLN A 47 -57.33 17.33 32.17
C GLN A 47 -58.28 16.49 33.06
N THR A 48 -58.72 15.31 32.58
CA THR A 48 -59.04 14.10 33.38
C THR A 48 -59.10 12.83 32.50
N ALA A 49 -58.88 11.67 33.13
CA ALA A 49 -59.12 10.31 32.64
C ALA A 49 -59.81 9.50 33.78
N PRO A 50 -60.09 8.18 33.74
CA PRO A 50 -59.90 7.17 32.68
C PRO A 50 -61.17 6.27 32.44
N LYS A 51 -61.05 5.20 31.62
CA LYS A 51 -61.95 4.01 31.62
C LYS A 51 -61.26 2.79 30.95
N PRO A 52 -61.75 1.54 31.08
CA PRO A 52 -61.18 0.62 32.07
C PRO A 52 -60.54 -0.66 31.50
N LEU A 53 -60.00 -1.48 32.39
CA LEU A 53 -59.44 -2.82 32.14
C LEU A 53 -60.53 -3.89 32.03
N ASP A 54 -60.25 -4.95 31.26
CA ASP A 54 -60.94 -6.25 31.31
C ASP A 54 -59.92 -7.39 31.54
N ALA A 55 -60.38 -8.50 32.11
CA ALA A 55 -59.53 -9.56 32.69
C ALA A 55 -59.47 -10.86 31.83
N PRO A 56 -58.38 -11.67 31.95
CA PRO A 56 -58.27 -12.94 31.23
C PRO A 56 -59.19 -14.03 31.80
N VAL A 57 -59.76 -14.85 30.91
CA VAL A 57 -60.69 -15.96 31.24
C VAL A 57 -59.93 -17.28 31.47
N VAL A 58 -60.42 -18.10 32.41
CA VAL A 58 -59.80 -19.36 32.85
C VAL A 58 -60.61 -20.60 32.41
N PRO A 59 -60.00 -21.60 31.76
CA PRO A 59 -60.56 -22.95 31.58
C PRO A 59 -60.27 -23.88 32.80
N PRO A 60 -61.01 -25.00 32.97
CA PRO A 60 -61.31 -25.55 34.30
C PRO A 60 -60.28 -26.50 34.94
N VAL A 61 -60.43 -26.69 36.25
CA VAL A 61 -59.65 -27.56 37.13
C VAL A 61 -60.00 -29.05 36.95
N GLY A 62 -58.98 -29.90 36.80
CA GLY A 62 -59.07 -31.35 36.97
C GLY A 62 -58.70 -31.83 38.39
N PRO A 63 -59.06 -33.05 38.80
CA PRO A 63 -58.91 -33.52 40.18
C PRO A 63 -57.45 -33.77 40.60
N ALA A 64 -57.19 -33.69 41.91
CA ALA A 64 -55.86 -33.76 42.50
C ALA A 64 -55.24 -35.19 42.50
N PRO A 65 -53.89 -35.31 42.43
CA PRO A 65 -53.20 -36.59 42.52
C PRO A 65 -53.07 -37.12 43.96
N LEU A 66 -52.86 -38.43 44.08
CA LEU A 66 -52.64 -39.16 45.34
C LEU A 66 -51.25 -38.85 45.96
N PRO A 67 -51.09 -39.01 47.29
CA PRO A 67 -49.83 -38.70 47.99
C PRO A 67 -48.67 -39.61 47.57
N GLN A 68 -47.47 -39.03 47.47
CA GLN A 68 -46.25 -39.73 47.07
C GLN A 68 -45.55 -40.42 48.26
N GLN A 69 -44.79 -41.49 47.96
CA GLN A 69 -43.89 -42.15 48.92
C GLN A 69 -42.62 -41.31 49.16
N PRO A 70 -41.94 -41.45 50.32
CA PRO A 70 -40.73 -40.71 50.64
C PRO A 70 -39.55 -41.07 49.73
N ALA A 71 -38.65 -40.10 49.53
CA ALA A 71 -37.61 -40.15 48.51
C ALA A 71 -36.44 -41.12 48.81
N GLY A 72 -35.96 -41.79 47.76
CA GLY A 72 -34.60 -42.33 47.71
C GLY A 72 -33.57 -41.23 47.43
N PRO A 73 -32.26 -41.50 47.63
CA PRO A 73 -31.21 -40.49 47.47
C PRO A 73 -31.06 -40.04 46.02
N VAL A 74 -31.24 -38.74 45.77
CA VAL A 74 -31.06 -38.12 44.45
C VAL A 74 -29.57 -38.06 44.14
N VAL A 75 -29.11 -38.87 43.18
CA VAL A 75 -27.83 -38.66 42.51
C VAL A 75 -27.97 -37.40 41.65
N VAL A 76 -27.32 -36.31 42.07
CA VAL A 76 -27.30 -35.06 41.31
C VAL A 76 -26.42 -35.24 40.08
N THR A 77 -27.01 -35.71 38.97
CA THR A 77 -26.40 -35.55 37.66
C THR A 77 -26.33 -34.06 37.34
N PRO A 78 -25.17 -33.54 36.89
CA PRO A 78 -25.10 -32.16 36.42
C PRO A 78 -26.05 -32.00 35.21
N PRO A 79 -26.62 -30.80 34.98
CA PRO A 79 -27.50 -30.57 33.85
C PRO A 79 -26.77 -30.94 32.54
N PRO A 80 -27.50 -31.45 31.52
CA PRO A 80 -26.90 -31.72 30.23
C PRO A 80 -26.21 -30.45 29.72
N ARG A 81 -24.90 -30.54 29.51
CA ARG A 81 -24.08 -29.42 29.01
C ARG A 81 -24.77 -28.89 27.76
N PRO A 82 -25.04 -27.57 27.64
CA PRO A 82 -25.77 -27.05 26.49
C PRO A 82 -25.08 -27.52 25.22
N SER A 83 -25.87 -28.07 24.29
CA SER A 83 -25.37 -28.52 22.99
C SER A 83 -24.50 -27.41 22.41
N PRO A 84 -23.26 -27.71 21.96
CA PRO A 84 -22.40 -26.68 21.42
C PRO A 84 -23.16 -25.97 20.30
N ALA A 85 -23.17 -24.63 20.36
CA ALA A 85 -23.65 -23.82 19.24
C ALA A 85 -22.95 -24.34 17.96
N PRO A 86 -23.66 -24.41 16.81
CA PRO A 86 -23.09 -24.96 15.58
C PRO A 86 -21.75 -24.26 15.33
N ALA A 87 -20.68 -25.06 15.31
CA ALA A 87 -19.33 -24.53 15.33
C ALA A 87 -19.17 -23.54 14.18
N ARG A 88 -18.70 -22.32 14.48
CA ARG A 88 -18.36 -21.37 13.41
C ARG A 88 -17.39 -22.08 12.46
N PRO A 89 -17.59 -22.00 11.14
CA PRO A 89 -16.59 -22.49 10.20
C PRO A 89 -15.29 -21.72 10.49
N ASP A 90 -14.22 -22.44 10.79
CA ASP A 90 -12.94 -21.88 11.25
C ASP A 90 -12.28 -21.07 10.12
N ALA A 91 -12.68 -19.80 10.02
CA ALA A 91 -12.41 -18.99 8.84
C ALA A 91 -10.94 -18.57 8.81
N VAL A 92 -10.33 -18.55 7.61
CA VAL A 92 -9.00 -17.95 7.47
C VAL A 92 -9.16 -16.44 7.61
N LEU A 93 -8.49 -15.86 8.60
CA LEU A 93 -8.42 -14.42 8.84
C LEU A 93 -7.27 -13.79 8.04
N PHE A 94 -6.11 -14.44 8.03
CA PHE A 94 -4.92 -13.94 7.37
C PHE A 94 -4.06 -15.08 6.80
N ARG A 95 -3.50 -14.88 5.61
CA ARG A 95 -2.39 -15.70 5.09
C ARG A 95 -1.40 -14.82 4.34
N LYS A 96 -0.15 -15.27 4.17
CA LYS A 96 0.85 -14.53 3.41
C LYS A 96 0.49 -14.53 1.93
N SER A 97 0.36 -13.34 1.35
CA SER A 97 0.07 -13.19 -0.08
C SER A 97 1.21 -13.66 -1.00
N PRO A 98 0.91 -14.02 -2.26
CA PRO A 98 1.94 -14.33 -3.25
C PRO A 98 2.84 -13.14 -3.56
N VAL A 99 4.04 -13.39 -4.07
CA VAL A 99 4.98 -12.33 -4.47
C VAL A 99 4.33 -11.43 -5.54
N GLY A 100 4.39 -10.11 -5.32
CA GLY A 100 3.74 -9.11 -6.19
C GLY A 100 2.31 -8.74 -5.78
N TYR A 101 1.74 -9.39 -4.76
CA TYR A 101 0.51 -8.96 -4.10
C TYR A 101 0.84 -8.29 -2.76
N ARG A 102 -0.01 -7.35 -2.34
CA ARG A 102 0.08 -6.71 -1.04
C ARG A 102 -0.46 -7.65 0.03
N SER A 103 0.44 -8.11 0.89
CA SER A 103 0.12 -8.88 2.09
C SER A 103 -0.81 -8.09 3.01
N PRO A 104 -1.70 -8.76 3.77
CA PRO A 104 -2.46 -8.13 4.83
C PRO A 104 -1.57 -7.29 5.74
N ASP A 105 -1.97 -6.04 5.98
CA ASP A 105 -1.27 -5.11 6.86
C ASP A 105 -2.19 -4.50 7.94
N GLY A 106 -1.68 -3.62 8.80
CA GLY A 106 -2.47 -2.87 9.77
C GLY A 106 -2.59 -3.48 11.17
N MET A 107 -3.43 -2.88 12.01
CA MET A 107 -3.50 -3.14 13.46
C MET A 107 -3.82 -4.60 13.80
N LEU A 108 -4.66 -5.29 13.01
CA LEU A 108 -4.97 -6.69 13.27
C LEU A 108 -3.70 -7.57 13.18
N VAL A 109 -2.82 -7.28 12.23
CA VAL A 109 -1.54 -7.99 12.12
C VAL A 109 -0.55 -7.55 13.20
N GLN A 110 -0.59 -6.28 13.64
CA GLN A 110 0.22 -5.81 14.79
C GLN A 110 -0.17 -6.54 16.09
N ILE A 111 -1.48 -6.72 16.36
CA ILE A 111 -1.99 -7.51 17.49
C ILE A 111 -1.45 -8.94 17.43
N LEU A 112 -1.56 -9.58 16.26
CA LEU A 112 -1.08 -10.95 16.06
C LEU A 112 0.43 -11.08 16.26
N GLN A 113 1.23 -10.15 15.70
CA GLN A 113 2.68 -10.13 15.88
C GLN A 113 3.09 -9.88 17.33
N ALA A 114 2.43 -8.96 18.04
CA ALA A 114 2.68 -8.69 19.45
C ALA A 114 2.39 -9.91 20.32
N ALA A 115 1.26 -10.59 20.09
CA ALA A 115 0.90 -11.83 20.77
C ALA A 115 1.89 -12.97 20.47
N LEU A 116 2.27 -13.17 19.20
CA LEU A 116 3.29 -14.16 18.81
C LEU A 116 4.67 -13.85 19.40
N LYS A 117 5.03 -12.56 19.54
CA LYS A 117 6.29 -12.14 20.17
C LYS A 117 6.27 -12.44 21.66
N LYS A 118 5.17 -12.10 22.34
CA LYS A 118 4.94 -12.41 23.76
C LYS A 118 4.91 -13.91 24.06
N ALA A 119 4.45 -14.73 23.11
CA ALA A 119 4.49 -16.19 23.16
C ALA A 119 5.86 -16.81 22.76
N GLY A 120 6.87 -16.00 22.44
CA GLY A 120 8.20 -16.47 22.03
C GLY A 120 8.26 -17.08 20.61
N HIS A 121 7.21 -16.92 19.80
CA HIS A 121 7.13 -17.45 18.44
C HIS A 121 7.56 -16.46 17.35
N TYR A 122 7.61 -15.15 17.63
CA TYR A 122 8.03 -14.09 16.70
C TYR A 122 9.21 -13.30 17.28
N ALA A 123 10.28 -13.14 16.52
CA ALA A 123 11.54 -12.52 16.98
C ALA A 123 11.94 -11.25 16.20
N ALA A 124 11.12 -10.84 15.22
CA ALA A 124 11.34 -9.62 14.45
C ALA A 124 10.65 -8.41 15.12
N ASN A 125 10.80 -7.23 14.52
CA ASN A 125 10.06 -6.04 14.91
C ASN A 125 8.59 -6.17 14.48
N ILE A 126 7.67 -5.59 15.24
CA ILE A 126 6.25 -5.52 14.88
C ILE A 126 6.13 -4.47 13.76
N ASP A 127 6.10 -4.93 12.51
CA ASP A 127 5.94 -4.10 11.31
C ASP A 127 4.47 -3.96 10.87
N GLY A 128 3.58 -4.78 11.43
CA GLY A 128 2.17 -4.82 11.08
C GLY A 128 1.88 -5.43 9.70
N SER A 129 2.76 -6.28 9.15
CA SER A 129 2.54 -6.95 7.86
C SER A 129 2.59 -8.48 7.94
N TYR A 130 1.69 -9.16 7.24
CA TYR A 130 1.64 -10.63 7.19
C TYR A 130 2.67 -11.16 6.16
N GLY A 131 3.94 -10.80 6.37
CA GLY A 131 5.07 -11.28 5.59
C GLY A 131 5.57 -12.68 6.03
N PRO A 132 6.66 -13.16 5.42
CA PRO A 132 7.26 -14.47 5.73
C PRO A 132 7.61 -14.67 7.22
N ALA A 133 8.00 -13.61 7.93
CA ALA A 133 8.31 -13.68 9.37
C ALA A 133 7.06 -13.98 10.21
N THR A 134 5.92 -13.37 9.86
CA THR A 134 4.62 -13.56 10.51
C THR A 134 4.08 -14.95 10.23
N GLU A 135 4.11 -15.39 8.96
CA GLU A 135 3.77 -16.76 8.56
C GLU A 135 4.58 -17.81 9.33
N ALA A 136 5.91 -17.65 9.41
CA ALA A 136 6.78 -18.58 10.12
C ALA A 136 6.53 -18.62 11.64
N ALA A 137 6.06 -17.52 12.24
CA ALA A 137 5.68 -17.47 13.64
C ALA A 137 4.31 -18.12 13.90
N VAL A 138 3.32 -17.91 13.01
CA VAL A 138 2.04 -18.64 13.07
C VAL A 138 2.27 -20.15 12.92
N LYS A 139 3.15 -20.58 11.99
CA LYS A 139 3.57 -21.98 11.86
C LYS A 139 4.17 -22.56 13.14
N ARG A 140 5.00 -21.79 13.87
CA ARG A 140 5.54 -22.20 15.17
C ARG A 140 4.44 -22.32 16.24
N ALA A 141 3.48 -21.38 16.27
CA ALA A 141 2.36 -21.41 17.21
C ALA A 141 1.39 -22.59 16.93
N GLN A 142 1.08 -22.87 15.66
CA GLN A 142 0.30 -24.03 15.22
C GLN A 142 1.00 -25.34 15.63
N ALA A 143 2.29 -25.49 15.30
CA ALA A 143 3.08 -26.67 15.66
C ALA A 143 3.17 -26.90 17.17
N ALA A 144 3.32 -25.84 17.97
CA ALA A 144 3.35 -25.92 19.43
C ALA A 144 2.02 -26.41 20.05
N ARG A 145 0.91 -26.37 19.32
CA ARG A 145 -0.40 -26.90 19.71
C ARG A 145 -0.71 -28.27 19.09
N GLY A 146 0.19 -28.83 18.29
CA GLY A 146 -0.06 -30.06 17.51
C GLY A 146 -1.00 -29.87 16.32
N ALA A 147 -1.24 -28.63 15.89
CA ALA A 147 -2.07 -28.31 14.72
C ALA A 147 -1.25 -28.39 13.40
N LEU A 148 -1.95 -28.40 12.27
CA LEU A 148 -1.32 -28.32 10.95
C LEU A 148 -0.62 -26.95 10.78
N ALA A 149 0.71 -26.97 10.74
CA ALA A 149 1.54 -25.77 10.61
C ALA A 149 1.57 -25.20 9.18
N ASP A 150 0.42 -24.78 8.66
CA ASP A 150 0.27 -24.21 7.31
C ASP A 150 0.53 -22.70 7.21
N GLY A 151 0.53 -21.98 8.34
CA GLY A 151 0.77 -20.54 8.40
C GLY A 151 -0.40 -19.66 7.96
N MET A 152 -1.60 -20.23 7.81
CA MET A 152 -2.83 -19.48 7.65
C MET A 152 -3.46 -19.26 9.04
N CYS A 153 -3.48 -18.02 9.52
CA CYS A 153 -4.12 -17.69 10.78
C CYS A 153 -5.64 -17.78 10.59
N ARG A 154 -6.27 -18.73 11.27
CA ARG A 154 -7.73 -18.90 11.34
C ARG A 154 -8.32 -18.25 12.58
N ASP A 155 -9.65 -18.24 12.68
CA ASP A 155 -10.38 -17.84 13.89
C ASP A 155 -9.81 -18.55 15.14
N SER A 156 -9.68 -19.88 15.08
CA SER A 156 -9.17 -20.71 16.18
C SER A 156 -7.71 -20.42 16.54
N ASP A 157 -6.85 -20.21 15.52
CA ASP A 157 -5.46 -19.82 15.71
C ASP A 157 -5.36 -18.43 16.36
N TRP A 158 -6.15 -17.46 15.89
CA TRP A 158 -6.17 -16.11 16.45
C TRP A 158 -6.58 -16.11 17.91
N GLU A 159 -7.67 -16.79 18.26
CA GLU A 159 -8.16 -16.88 19.64
C GLU A 159 -7.11 -17.57 20.54
N ALA A 160 -6.47 -18.64 20.06
CA ALA A 160 -5.43 -19.36 20.78
C ALA A 160 -4.05 -18.66 20.82
N ILE A 161 -3.77 -17.70 19.93
CA ILE A 161 -2.55 -16.87 19.93
C ILE A 161 -2.73 -15.62 20.80
N THR A 162 -3.84 -14.90 20.63
CA THR A 162 -4.04 -13.55 21.17
C THR A 162 -4.78 -13.53 22.51
N GLY A 163 -5.60 -14.54 22.79
CA GLY A 163 -6.56 -14.51 23.90
C GLY A 163 -7.73 -13.53 23.68
N LEU A 164 -7.88 -12.98 22.47
CA LEU A 164 -8.98 -12.12 22.05
C LEU A 164 -9.92 -12.91 21.12
N PRO A 165 -11.22 -12.59 21.05
CA PRO A 165 -12.12 -13.14 20.03
C PRO A 165 -11.60 -12.93 18.60
N ALA A 166 -11.95 -13.83 17.68
CA ALA A 166 -11.59 -13.73 16.27
C ALA A 166 -12.20 -12.46 15.61
N PRO A 167 -11.44 -11.68 14.82
CA PRO A 167 -11.89 -10.38 14.30
C PRO A 167 -13.17 -10.47 13.49
N SER A 168 -14.07 -9.54 13.77
CA SER A 168 -15.38 -9.47 13.13
C SER A 168 -15.27 -9.25 11.62
N LEU A 169 -16.37 -9.49 10.90
CA LEU A 169 -16.43 -9.13 9.48
C LEU A 169 -16.27 -7.61 9.29
N PHE A 170 -16.74 -6.79 10.23
CA PHE A 170 -16.45 -5.35 10.24
C PHE A 170 -14.95 -5.07 10.30
N ASP A 171 -14.23 -5.69 11.25
CA ASP A 171 -12.79 -5.48 11.42
C ASP A 171 -12.02 -5.86 10.15
N ARG A 172 -12.37 -6.97 9.50
CA ARG A 172 -11.76 -7.42 8.23
C ARG A 172 -12.09 -6.49 7.06
N CYS A 173 -13.35 -6.07 6.91
CA CYS A 173 -13.75 -5.10 5.88
C CYS A 173 -13.03 -3.76 6.07
N LEU A 174 -12.95 -3.26 7.30
CA LEU A 174 -12.21 -2.04 7.63
C LEU A 174 -10.71 -2.19 7.34
N ASN A 175 -10.09 -3.32 7.65
CA ASN A 175 -8.67 -3.55 7.42
C ASN A 175 -8.33 -3.56 5.91
N LEU A 176 -9.16 -4.20 5.08
CA LEU A 176 -9.03 -4.11 3.62
C LEU A 176 -9.24 -2.67 3.11
N THR A 177 -10.33 -2.02 3.52
CA THR A 177 -10.66 -0.65 3.08
C THR A 177 -9.58 0.36 3.49
N ALA A 178 -9.00 0.24 4.69
CA ALA A 178 -7.87 1.05 5.15
C ALA A 178 -6.61 0.90 4.29
N ALA A 179 -6.30 -0.34 3.87
CA ALA A 179 -5.18 -0.61 2.98
C ALA A 179 -5.43 -0.02 1.58
N PHE A 180 -6.67 -0.12 1.11
CA PHE A 180 -7.23 0.53 -0.08
C PHE A 180 -7.23 2.08 0.02
N GLU A 181 -7.31 2.71 1.19
CA GLU A 181 -7.16 4.18 1.35
C GLU A 181 -5.68 4.62 1.32
N GLY A 182 -4.77 3.74 1.72
CA GLY A 182 -3.33 4.01 1.70
C GLY A 182 -2.86 5.10 2.69
N THR A 183 -3.70 5.49 3.65
CA THR A 183 -3.38 6.39 4.77
C THR A 183 -3.10 5.61 6.06
N GLY A 184 -3.95 4.64 6.41
CA GLY A 184 -3.94 4.04 7.74
C GLY A 184 -4.16 5.10 8.84
N PHE A 185 -3.89 4.75 10.11
CA PHE A 185 -4.16 5.65 11.23
C PHE A 185 -3.35 6.97 11.23
N GLU A 186 -2.17 6.99 10.61
CA GLU A 186 -1.12 7.98 10.86
C GLU A 186 -0.85 8.97 9.72
N LYS A 187 -0.91 8.53 8.46
CA LYS A 187 -0.41 9.29 7.32
C LYS A 187 -1.40 10.40 6.93
N ALA A 188 -0.93 11.64 6.95
CA ALA A 188 -1.59 12.76 6.28
C ALA A 188 -1.08 12.91 4.84
N VAL A 189 -1.97 13.31 3.93
CA VAL A 189 -1.70 13.68 2.53
C VAL A 189 -2.30 15.06 2.23
N GLY A 190 -1.67 15.79 1.31
CA GLY A 190 -1.97 17.19 1.01
C GLY A 190 -3.15 17.41 0.06
N ASN A 191 -3.32 18.65 -0.38
CA ASN A 191 -4.36 19.09 -1.31
C ASN A 191 -3.99 18.82 -2.78
N PHE A 192 -3.81 17.54 -3.14
CA PHE A 192 -3.63 17.12 -4.53
C PHE A 192 -4.96 17.05 -5.32
N ASP A 193 -6.09 17.11 -4.63
CA ASP A 193 -7.40 16.72 -5.17
C ASP A 193 -8.60 17.61 -4.79
N GLY A 194 -8.41 18.60 -3.91
CA GLY A 194 -9.49 19.46 -3.41
C GLY A 194 -10.10 19.03 -2.08
N ALA A 195 -9.52 18.06 -1.35
CA ALA A 195 -9.89 17.67 0.02
C ALA A 195 -9.19 18.51 1.13
N TYR A 196 -8.25 19.37 0.72
CA TYR A 196 -7.42 20.28 1.54
C TYR A 196 -6.34 19.59 2.38
N LEU A 197 -6.68 18.53 3.11
CA LEU A 197 -5.77 17.58 3.75
C LEU A 197 -6.59 16.32 4.07
N THR A 198 -6.03 15.13 3.85
CA THR A 198 -6.68 13.86 4.19
C THR A 198 -5.81 13.04 5.14
N TRP A 199 -6.39 12.44 6.19
CA TRP A 199 -5.68 11.71 7.24
C TRP A 199 -6.54 10.60 7.87
N GLY A 200 -5.90 9.57 8.44
CA GLY A 200 -6.59 8.55 9.24
C GLY A 200 -7.17 7.39 8.42
N ILE A 201 -7.65 6.35 9.12
CA ILE A 201 -7.89 5.00 8.58
C ILE A 201 -8.93 4.93 7.46
N VAL A 202 -9.93 5.82 7.48
CA VAL A 202 -10.98 5.96 6.45
C VAL A 202 -10.85 7.25 5.63
N GLY A 203 -9.71 7.96 5.74
CA GLY A 203 -9.44 9.16 4.95
C GLY A 203 -10.27 10.39 5.33
N TYR A 204 -10.23 10.80 6.60
CA TYR A 204 -10.86 12.03 7.07
C TYR A 204 -10.29 13.26 6.36
N THR A 205 -11.16 14.08 5.77
CA THR A 205 -10.83 15.27 5.00
C THR A 205 -11.06 16.56 5.80
N LEU A 206 -10.09 17.49 5.74
CA LEU A 206 -10.22 18.83 6.34
C LEU A 206 -11.41 19.62 5.78
N LYS A 207 -11.85 19.28 4.56
CA LYS A 207 -13.03 19.85 3.92
C LYS A 207 -14.34 19.50 4.62
N HIS A 208 -14.52 18.23 5.03
CA HIS A 208 -15.84 17.71 5.44
C HIS A 208 -15.95 17.25 6.90
N ASP A 209 -15.04 16.40 7.38
CA ASP A 209 -15.28 15.53 8.54
C ASP A 209 -14.13 15.45 9.55
N LEU A 210 -12.89 15.78 9.15
CA LEU A 210 -11.73 15.86 10.04
C LEU A 210 -11.94 16.87 11.19
N PRO A 211 -12.51 18.09 11.00
CA PRO A 211 -12.76 19.01 12.11
C PRO A 211 -13.61 18.38 13.23
N GLN A 212 -14.71 17.73 12.85
CA GLN A 212 -15.66 17.10 13.77
C GLN A 212 -15.04 15.87 14.43
N PHE A 213 -14.22 15.10 13.71
CA PHE A 213 -13.49 13.98 14.31
C PHE A 213 -12.44 14.44 15.33
N LEU A 214 -11.72 15.54 15.06
CA LEU A 214 -10.74 16.08 16.00
C LEU A 214 -11.40 16.75 17.22
N ASP A 215 -12.60 17.33 17.08
CA ASP A 215 -13.44 17.75 18.21
C ASP A 215 -13.94 16.55 19.03
N ILE A 216 -14.21 15.38 18.43
CA ILE A 216 -14.48 14.13 19.16
C ILE A 216 -13.22 13.68 19.94
N VAL A 217 -12.07 13.60 19.28
CA VAL A 217 -10.79 13.19 19.92
C VAL A 217 -10.47 14.03 21.15
N GLU A 218 -10.60 15.34 21.06
CA GLU A 218 -10.29 16.22 22.18
C GLU A 218 -11.38 16.23 23.27
N ARG A 219 -12.64 15.93 22.94
CA ARG A 219 -13.73 15.79 23.92
C ARG A 219 -13.58 14.51 24.74
N GLU A 220 -13.34 13.37 24.10
CA GLU A 220 -13.20 12.08 24.77
C GLU A 220 -11.84 11.94 25.47
N TYR A 221 -10.78 12.53 24.91
CA TYR A 221 -9.42 12.49 25.46
C TYR A 221 -8.76 13.88 25.45
N PRO A 222 -9.06 14.76 26.43
CA PRO A 222 -8.52 16.12 26.48
C PRO A 222 -6.99 16.24 26.42
N GLY A 223 -6.53 17.31 25.78
CA GLY A 223 -5.11 17.61 25.55
C GLY A 223 -4.42 16.69 24.54
N THR A 224 -5.14 15.81 23.83
CA THR A 224 -4.54 14.91 22.83
C THR A 224 -4.00 15.70 21.65
N LEU A 225 -4.73 16.73 21.19
CA LEU A 225 -4.23 17.62 20.15
C LEU A 225 -2.99 18.40 20.62
N ALA A 226 -2.95 18.83 21.90
CA ALA A 226 -1.79 19.52 22.46
C ALA A 226 -0.54 18.60 22.51
N ARG A 227 -0.71 17.34 22.93
CA ARG A 227 0.37 16.33 22.94
C ARG A 227 0.87 16.00 21.53
N ALA A 228 -0.02 15.90 20.54
CA ALA A 228 0.35 15.54 19.17
C ALA A 228 0.98 16.71 18.38
N PHE A 229 0.39 17.92 18.44
CA PHE A 229 0.78 19.06 17.60
C PHE A 229 1.70 20.08 18.28
N GLY A 230 1.78 20.10 19.61
CA GLY A 230 2.63 21.03 20.36
C GLY A 230 2.37 22.48 19.96
N ALA A 231 3.41 23.22 19.56
CA ALA A 231 3.31 24.62 19.13
C ALA A 231 2.33 24.86 17.96
N LYS A 232 1.99 23.83 17.18
CA LYS A 232 1.04 23.91 16.06
C LYS A 232 -0.42 23.71 16.45
N GLU A 233 -0.71 23.29 17.68
CA GLU A 233 -2.07 23.00 18.14
C GLU A 233 -3.00 24.22 18.02
N ARG A 234 -2.50 25.41 18.37
CA ARG A 234 -3.24 26.67 18.23
C ARG A 234 -3.60 27.00 16.77
N GLU A 235 -2.67 26.78 15.84
CA GLU A 235 -2.89 27.00 14.41
C GLU A 235 -3.91 26.00 13.86
N LEU A 236 -3.79 24.72 14.22
CA LEU A 236 -4.75 23.68 13.87
C LEU A 236 -6.17 24.07 14.32
N ARG A 237 -6.35 24.41 15.60
CA ARG A 237 -7.68 24.80 16.15
C ARG A 237 -8.28 26.04 15.47
N GLN A 238 -7.45 26.97 15.00
CA GLN A 238 -7.91 28.12 14.21
C GLN A 238 -8.42 27.64 12.84
N VAL A 239 -7.65 26.80 12.15
CA VAL A 239 -8.00 26.26 10.82
C VAL A 239 -9.24 25.38 10.85
N LEU A 240 -9.39 24.48 11.83
CA LEU A 240 -10.57 23.62 11.95
C LEU A 240 -11.89 24.41 12.08
N LYS A 241 -11.83 25.61 12.66
CA LYS A 241 -12.97 26.53 12.84
C LYS A 241 -13.10 27.59 11.75
N ALA A 242 -12.21 27.61 10.76
CA ALA A 242 -12.17 28.63 9.73
C ALA A 242 -13.14 28.33 8.56
N SER A 243 -13.37 29.35 7.72
CA SER A 243 -14.23 29.21 6.54
C SER A 243 -13.70 28.11 5.59
N VAL A 244 -14.56 27.58 4.73
CA VAL A 244 -14.15 26.61 3.70
C VAL A 244 -12.99 27.16 2.86
N SER A 245 -13.04 28.46 2.53
CA SER A 245 -11.98 29.13 1.76
C SER A 245 -10.66 29.31 2.52
N ASP A 246 -10.70 29.42 3.85
CA ASP A 246 -9.49 29.49 4.70
C ASP A 246 -8.88 28.11 4.91
N ARG A 247 -9.71 27.09 5.12
CA ARG A 247 -9.28 25.68 5.15
C ARG A 247 -8.65 25.27 3.83
N GLU A 248 -9.17 25.77 2.70
CA GLU A 248 -8.54 25.60 1.39
C GLU A 248 -7.20 26.33 1.27
N ARG A 249 -7.12 27.61 1.68
CA ARG A 249 -5.85 28.38 1.68
C ARG A 249 -4.78 27.69 2.52
N TRP A 250 -5.14 27.25 3.73
CA TRP A 250 -4.21 26.56 4.63
C TRP A 250 -3.81 25.17 4.11
N GLY A 251 -4.76 24.38 3.61
CA GLY A 251 -4.49 23.08 2.99
C GLY A 251 -3.48 23.22 1.85
N ASN A 252 -3.67 24.23 0.99
CA ASN A 252 -2.72 24.55 -0.06
C ASN A 252 -1.34 25.02 0.45
N SER A 253 -1.23 25.68 1.61
CA SER A 253 0.06 26.12 2.16
C SER A 253 0.83 25.05 2.92
N VAL A 254 0.16 24.05 3.50
CA VAL A 254 0.85 22.90 4.16
C VAL A 254 1.19 21.77 3.21
N SER A 255 0.71 21.82 1.96
CA SER A 255 0.92 20.78 0.95
C SER A 255 2.14 21.07 0.09
N VAL A 256 2.96 20.05 -0.16
CA VAL A 256 4.27 20.17 -0.81
C VAL A 256 4.44 19.18 -1.97
N GLY A 257 5.43 19.43 -2.81
CA GLY A 257 5.69 18.69 -4.06
C GLY A 257 4.86 19.19 -5.24
N ALA A 258 5.29 18.84 -6.46
CA ALA A 258 4.72 19.37 -7.70
C ALA A 258 3.23 19.03 -7.93
N ASN A 259 2.72 18.00 -7.24
CA ASN A 259 1.32 17.57 -7.28
C ASN A 259 0.55 17.88 -5.98
N ARG A 260 1.16 18.56 -4.99
CA ARG A 260 0.60 18.81 -3.63
C ARG A 260 0.16 17.56 -2.86
N TYR A 261 0.71 16.37 -3.18
CA TYR A 261 0.31 15.12 -2.51
C TYR A 261 0.92 14.96 -1.12
N ASP A 262 2.14 15.44 -0.89
CA ASP A 262 2.79 15.31 0.42
C ASP A 262 2.50 16.53 1.32
N VAL A 263 2.72 16.37 2.62
CA VAL A 263 2.48 17.39 3.66
C VAL A 263 3.80 17.83 4.27
N HIS A 264 3.91 19.13 4.62
CA HIS A 264 5.07 19.71 5.29
C HIS A 264 5.54 18.83 6.48
N PRO A 265 6.83 18.50 6.62
CA PRO A 265 7.29 17.41 7.50
C PRO A 265 6.83 17.53 8.96
N GLU A 266 6.79 18.74 9.50
CA GLU A 266 6.32 18.99 10.87
C GLU A 266 4.84 18.66 11.09
N TRP A 267 3.99 18.97 10.10
CA TRP A 267 2.56 18.67 10.11
C TRP A 267 2.33 17.18 9.92
N LYS A 268 3.04 16.57 8.96
CA LYS A 268 3.06 15.13 8.71
C LYS A 268 3.44 14.34 9.97
N ALA A 269 4.47 14.77 10.69
CA ALA A 269 4.91 14.16 11.95
C ALA A 269 3.93 14.37 13.12
N ALA A 270 3.20 15.49 13.15
CA ALA A 270 2.16 15.72 14.16
C ALA A 270 0.92 14.85 13.95
N PHE A 271 0.47 14.70 12.71
CA PHE A 271 -0.59 13.77 12.33
C PHE A 271 -0.20 12.30 12.55
N ALA A 272 1.08 11.94 12.34
CA ALA A 272 1.58 10.61 12.69
C ALA A 272 1.54 10.36 14.21
N ARG A 273 2.01 11.30 15.04
CA ARG A 273 1.90 11.19 16.52
C ARG A 273 0.45 11.07 17.00
N LEU A 274 -0.47 11.80 16.37
CA LEU A 274 -1.91 11.67 16.64
C LEU A 274 -2.42 10.27 16.30
N GLY A 275 -2.07 9.75 15.12
CA GLY A 275 -2.50 8.44 14.64
C GLY A 275 -1.87 7.25 15.37
N ALA A 276 -0.67 7.41 15.94
CA ALA A 276 -0.01 6.42 16.76
C ALA A 276 -0.58 6.33 18.19
N THR A 277 -1.43 7.29 18.60
CA THR A 277 -2.05 7.29 19.93
C THR A 277 -3.17 6.23 19.99
N PRO A 278 -3.06 5.16 20.82
CA PRO A 278 -4.00 4.03 20.76
C PRO A 278 -5.46 4.39 21.05
N GLU A 279 -5.69 5.43 21.85
CA GLU A 279 -7.00 5.96 22.20
C GLU A 279 -7.65 6.63 20.97
N VAL A 280 -6.83 7.31 20.14
CA VAL A 280 -7.26 7.88 18.86
C VAL A 280 -7.50 6.78 17.83
N GLN A 281 -6.65 5.76 17.74
CA GLN A 281 -6.89 4.58 16.89
C GLN A 281 -8.24 3.92 17.24
N SER A 282 -8.50 3.77 18.54
CA SER A 282 -9.76 3.21 19.05
C SER A 282 -10.97 4.08 18.67
N LEU A 283 -10.84 5.42 18.69
CA LEU A 283 -11.89 6.32 18.20
C LEU A 283 -12.08 6.20 16.68
N GLN A 284 -11.01 6.16 15.88
CA GLN A 284 -11.11 6.05 14.42
C GLN A 284 -11.87 4.77 14.00
N ILE A 285 -11.67 3.64 14.69
CA ILE A 285 -12.37 2.38 14.43
C ILE A 285 -13.86 2.47 14.85
N LYS A 286 -14.16 2.99 16.05
CA LYS A 286 -15.54 3.17 16.53
C LYS A 286 -16.34 4.07 15.59
N ASP A 287 -15.75 5.21 15.24
CA ASP A 287 -16.31 6.20 14.33
C ASP A 287 -16.56 5.61 12.93
N ALA A 288 -15.61 4.84 12.38
CA ALA A 288 -15.80 4.13 11.12
C ALA A 288 -16.96 3.11 11.19
N ARG A 289 -17.17 2.45 12.33
CA ARG A 289 -18.34 1.58 12.53
C ARG A 289 -19.63 2.38 12.57
N GLU A 290 -19.70 3.37 13.45
CA GLU A 290 -20.90 4.19 13.70
C GLU A 290 -21.38 4.90 12.43
N ARG A 291 -20.44 5.45 11.65
CA ARG A 291 -20.75 6.10 10.36
C ARG A 291 -21.05 5.11 9.24
N TYR A 292 -20.20 4.12 9.00
CA TYR A 292 -20.24 3.34 7.75
C TYR A 292 -20.79 1.92 7.87
N TRP A 293 -20.66 1.24 9.02
CA TRP A 293 -21.21 -0.12 9.18
C TRP A 293 -22.74 -0.11 9.15
N ASN A 294 -23.37 0.86 9.80
CA ASN A 294 -24.83 1.05 9.78
C ASN A 294 -25.38 1.31 8.36
N ILE A 295 -24.65 2.10 7.57
CA ILE A 295 -24.94 2.35 6.15
C ILE A 295 -24.78 1.06 5.33
N CYS A 296 -23.69 0.33 5.54
CA CYS A 296 -23.42 -0.94 4.88
C CYS A 296 -24.52 -1.98 5.17
N LEU A 297 -24.91 -2.19 6.43
CA LEU A 297 -25.93 -3.18 6.78
C LEU A 297 -27.32 -2.83 6.26
N ARG A 298 -27.70 -1.54 6.24
CA ARG A 298 -28.92 -1.05 5.58
C ARG A 298 -28.93 -1.43 4.10
N ASP A 299 -27.85 -1.15 3.38
CA ASP A 299 -27.74 -1.38 1.94
C ASP A 299 -27.67 -2.90 1.63
N CYS A 300 -26.93 -3.67 2.43
CA CYS A 300 -26.88 -5.13 2.38
C CYS A 300 -28.27 -5.77 2.51
N ARG A 301 -29.14 -5.23 3.38
CA ARG A 301 -30.52 -5.73 3.55
C ARG A 301 -31.40 -5.39 2.36
N ARG A 302 -31.34 -4.15 1.85
CA ARG A 302 -32.12 -3.72 0.67
C ARG A 302 -31.84 -4.58 -0.56
N TRP A 303 -30.56 -4.89 -0.81
CA TRP A 303 -30.13 -5.63 -2.00
C TRP A 303 -29.75 -7.10 -1.73
N LYS A 304 -30.10 -7.64 -0.55
CA LYS A 304 -29.99 -9.07 -0.21
C LYS A 304 -28.57 -9.64 -0.38
N ALA A 305 -27.59 -8.97 0.24
CA ALA A 305 -26.24 -9.49 0.42
C ALA A 305 -26.28 -10.88 1.08
N ALA A 306 -25.56 -11.84 0.51
CA ALA A 306 -25.64 -13.26 0.89
C ALA A 306 -24.36 -13.81 1.54
N ASP A 307 -23.20 -13.21 1.25
CA ASP A 307 -21.89 -13.62 1.80
C ASP A 307 -21.01 -12.42 2.18
N ALA A 308 -19.87 -12.72 2.79
CA ALA A 308 -18.91 -11.71 3.26
C ALA A 308 -18.33 -10.81 2.16
N ILE A 309 -18.30 -11.26 0.89
CA ILE A 309 -17.83 -10.44 -0.23
C ILE A 309 -18.89 -9.41 -0.65
N ASP A 310 -20.18 -9.79 -0.62
CA ASP A 310 -21.28 -8.83 -0.81
C ASP A 310 -21.21 -7.72 0.24
N VAL A 311 -20.97 -8.07 1.51
CA VAL A 311 -20.83 -7.11 2.62
C VAL A 311 -19.59 -6.23 2.45
N ALA A 312 -18.43 -6.79 2.08
CA ALA A 312 -17.22 -6.01 1.81
C ALA A 312 -17.41 -4.98 0.69
N LEU A 313 -18.13 -5.34 -0.38
CA LEU A 313 -18.44 -4.46 -1.50
C LEU A 313 -19.34 -3.29 -1.08
N PHE A 314 -20.36 -3.56 -0.24
CA PHE A 314 -21.20 -2.51 0.33
C PHE A 314 -20.49 -1.69 1.41
N PHE A 315 -19.49 -2.22 2.12
CA PHE A 315 -18.70 -1.46 3.09
C PHE A 315 -17.73 -0.48 2.42
N ASP A 316 -16.99 -0.93 1.40
CA ASP A 316 -16.16 -0.05 0.56
C ASP A 316 -16.99 1.08 -0.09
N THR A 317 -18.23 0.74 -0.48
CA THR A 317 -19.22 1.71 -0.99
C THR A 317 -19.80 2.60 0.12
N ALA A 318 -19.93 2.12 1.36
CA ALA A 318 -20.32 2.94 2.50
C ALA A 318 -19.26 4.01 2.81
N VAL A 319 -17.98 3.62 2.90
CA VAL A 319 -16.85 4.51 3.18
C VAL A 319 -16.67 5.54 2.06
N GLN A 320 -16.51 5.12 0.80
CA GLN A 320 -16.33 6.09 -0.30
C GLN A 320 -17.60 6.88 -0.64
N ASN A 321 -18.74 6.22 -0.90
CA ASN A 321 -19.92 6.90 -1.45
C ASN A 321 -20.90 7.44 -0.38
N GLY A 322 -20.70 7.18 0.91
CA GLY A 322 -21.79 7.31 1.89
C GLY A 322 -22.91 6.29 1.67
N GLY A 323 -22.58 5.16 1.02
CA GLY A 323 -23.50 4.08 0.66
C GLY A 323 -24.11 4.23 -0.73
N ALA A 324 -24.89 3.21 -1.10
CA ALA A 324 -25.56 3.07 -2.39
C ALA A 324 -26.97 3.70 -2.42
N GLY A 325 -27.43 4.31 -1.31
CA GLY A 325 -28.78 4.85 -1.15
C GLY A 325 -29.14 6.10 -1.98
N ARG A 326 -28.23 6.68 -2.76
CA ARG A 326 -28.53 7.83 -3.66
C ARG A 326 -29.35 7.34 -4.86
N PRO A 327 -30.35 8.09 -5.39
CA PRO A 327 -31.18 7.65 -6.52
C PRO A 327 -30.39 7.12 -7.73
N SER A 328 -29.29 7.78 -8.10
CA SER A 328 -28.41 7.41 -9.22
C SER A 328 -27.77 6.02 -9.11
N ILE A 329 -27.74 5.43 -7.91
CA ILE A 329 -27.24 4.07 -7.63
C ILE A 329 -28.40 3.17 -7.20
N ALA A 330 -29.28 3.67 -6.33
CA ALA A 330 -30.35 2.89 -5.73
C ALA A 330 -31.43 2.45 -6.72
N GLU A 331 -31.81 3.31 -7.68
CA GLU A 331 -32.87 2.97 -8.64
C GLU A 331 -32.45 1.86 -9.62
N PRO A 332 -31.23 1.88 -10.22
CA PRO A 332 -30.77 0.74 -11.02
C PRO A 332 -30.46 -0.52 -10.20
N LEU A 333 -30.03 -0.43 -8.94
CA LEU A 333 -29.88 -1.60 -8.06
C LEU A 333 -31.23 -2.24 -7.72
N ASP A 334 -32.25 -1.44 -7.44
CA ASP A 334 -33.62 -1.91 -7.24
C ASP A 334 -34.23 -2.51 -8.53
N GLN A 335 -33.92 -1.93 -9.69
CA GLN A 335 -34.35 -2.46 -11.00
C GLN A 335 -33.70 -3.83 -11.26
N LEU A 336 -32.39 -3.95 -11.06
CA LEU A 336 -31.68 -5.23 -11.16
C LEU A 336 -32.28 -6.32 -10.25
N LEU A 337 -32.67 -5.95 -9.03
CA LEU A 337 -33.29 -6.86 -8.07
C LEU A 337 -34.72 -7.30 -8.48
N ARG A 338 -35.43 -6.48 -9.28
CA ARG A 338 -36.73 -6.85 -9.88
C ARG A 338 -36.57 -7.74 -11.12
N ASP A 339 -35.66 -7.37 -12.01
CA ASP A 339 -35.52 -8.00 -13.34
C ASP A 339 -34.75 -9.32 -13.29
N GLU A 340 -33.75 -9.43 -12.41
CA GLU A 340 -32.88 -10.61 -12.29
C GLU A 340 -32.82 -11.13 -10.83
N PRO A 341 -33.95 -11.51 -10.21
CA PRO A 341 -34.02 -11.86 -8.78
C PRO A 341 -33.26 -13.15 -8.40
N SER A 342 -32.86 -13.97 -9.39
CA SER A 342 -32.01 -15.15 -9.22
C SER A 342 -30.51 -14.87 -9.35
N LEU A 343 -30.12 -13.65 -9.73
CA LEU A 343 -28.71 -13.28 -9.91
C LEU A 343 -27.98 -13.32 -8.56
N SER A 344 -26.79 -13.92 -8.58
CA SER A 344 -26.04 -14.24 -7.37
C SER A 344 -24.53 -14.27 -7.62
N GLY A 345 -23.75 -14.32 -6.54
CA GLY A 345 -22.29 -14.44 -6.56
C GLY A 345 -21.59 -13.38 -7.42
N LEU A 346 -20.52 -13.80 -8.11
CA LEU A 346 -19.69 -12.94 -8.97
C LEU A 346 -20.49 -12.19 -10.05
N ALA A 347 -21.50 -12.83 -10.65
CA ALA A 347 -22.31 -12.21 -11.70
C ALA A 347 -23.12 -11.01 -11.16
N ARG A 348 -23.70 -11.15 -9.96
CA ARG A 348 -24.36 -10.06 -9.24
C ARG A 348 -23.39 -8.94 -8.88
N ARG A 349 -22.26 -9.28 -8.25
CA ARG A 349 -21.26 -8.31 -7.81
C ARG A 349 -20.69 -7.46 -8.94
N ARG A 350 -20.49 -8.05 -10.12
CA ARG A 350 -20.06 -7.30 -11.32
C ARG A 350 -21.10 -6.26 -11.75
N LYS A 351 -22.40 -6.59 -11.76
CA LYS A 351 -23.46 -5.61 -12.06
C LYS A 351 -23.58 -4.55 -10.96
N TRP A 352 -23.45 -4.92 -9.68
CA TRP A 352 -23.39 -3.94 -8.59
C TRP A 352 -22.21 -2.98 -8.71
N ALA A 353 -20.99 -3.48 -8.96
CA ALA A 353 -19.80 -2.66 -9.15
C ALA A 353 -19.96 -1.69 -10.34
N GLN A 354 -20.58 -2.14 -11.44
CA GLN A 354 -20.90 -1.30 -12.60
C GLN A 354 -21.95 -0.22 -12.26
N ILE A 355 -23.05 -0.57 -11.61
CA ILE A 355 -24.11 0.38 -11.23
C ILE A 355 -23.61 1.42 -10.22
N ILE A 356 -22.87 0.99 -9.20
CA ILE A 356 -22.28 1.88 -8.18
C ILE A 356 -21.26 2.83 -8.83
N SER A 357 -20.52 2.36 -9.84
CA SER A 357 -19.66 3.20 -10.69
C SER A 357 -20.47 4.19 -11.53
N GLU A 358 -21.44 3.74 -12.32
CA GLU A 358 -22.23 4.61 -13.20
C GLU A 358 -23.02 5.68 -12.41
N GLY A 359 -23.58 5.32 -11.26
CA GLY A 359 -24.24 6.24 -10.35
C GLY A 359 -23.31 7.15 -9.54
N SER A 360 -21.98 6.94 -9.61
CA SER A 360 -20.96 7.82 -9.03
C SER A 360 -20.55 8.95 -9.99
N ASN A 361 -19.93 10.00 -9.43
CA ASN A 361 -19.52 11.18 -10.20
C ASN A 361 -18.47 10.83 -11.28
N PRO A 362 -18.54 11.41 -12.50
CA PRO A 362 -17.84 10.89 -13.68
C PRO A 362 -16.33 10.61 -13.52
N PRO A 363 -15.51 11.45 -12.86
CA PRO A 363 -14.08 11.18 -12.71
C PRO A 363 -13.72 10.15 -11.63
N ALA A 364 -14.64 9.83 -10.70
CA ALA A 364 -14.44 8.78 -9.69
C ALA A 364 -14.81 7.38 -10.22
N ARG A 365 -15.65 7.29 -11.26
CA ARG A 365 -16.21 6.03 -11.79
C ARG A 365 -15.17 4.94 -12.02
N GLN A 366 -14.04 5.29 -12.63
CA GLN A 366 -13.00 4.30 -12.94
C GLN A 366 -12.36 3.70 -11.69
N ASP A 367 -12.17 4.49 -10.62
CA ASP A 367 -11.64 4.00 -9.34
C ASP A 367 -12.67 3.17 -8.59
N VAL A 368 -13.90 3.68 -8.48
CA VAL A 368 -15.05 2.96 -7.89
C VAL A 368 -15.21 1.60 -8.55
N LEU A 369 -15.19 1.54 -9.88
CA LEU A 369 -15.26 0.29 -10.64
C LEU A 369 -14.07 -0.61 -10.35
N ILE A 370 -12.84 -0.09 -10.30
CA ILE A 370 -11.62 -0.87 -10.00
C ILE A 370 -11.71 -1.52 -8.60
N ARG A 371 -12.09 -0.75 -7.57
CA ARG A 371 -12.18 -1.24 -6.19
C ARG A 371 -13.29 -2.27 -6.02
N ARG A 372 -14.53 -1.95 -6.41
CA ARG A 372 -15.64 -2.90 -6.27
C ARG A 372 -15.48 -4.11 -7.19
N SER A 373 -14.81 -3.99 -8.35
CA SER A 373 -14.43 -5.16 -9.17
C SER A 373 -13.38 -6.04 -8.49
N THR A 374 -12.37 -5.45 -7.87
CA THR A 374 -11.33 -6.17 -7.11
C THR A 374 -11.94 -6.95 -5.95
N ILE A 375 -12.87 -6.33 -5.20
CA ILE A 375 -13.65 -7.02 -4.16
C ILE A 375 -14.54 -8.11 -4.79
N ALA A 376 -15.28 -7.78 -5.86
CA ALA A 376 -16.25 -8.67 -6.50
C ALA A 376 -15.64 -9.98 -7.01
N THR A 377 -14.46 -9.90 -7.61
CA THR A 377 -13.70 -11.02 -8.21
C THR A 377 -12.81 -11.73 -7.21
N GLY A 378 -12.44 -11.06 -6.12
CA GLY A 378 -11.47 -11.55 -5.14
C GLY A 378 -10.00 -11.30 -5.53
N ASP A 379 -9.73 -10.70 -6.69
CA ASP A 379 -8.40 -10.45 -7.23
C ASP A 379 -8.40 -9.19 -8.12
N GLY A 380 -7.41 -8.30 -7.97
CA GLY A 380 -7.36 -7.08 -8.78
C GLY A 380 -6.30 -6.09 -8.31
N LYS A 381 -6.32 -4.88 -8.88
CA LYS A 381 -5.27 -3.88 -8.67
C LYS A 381 -5.84 -2.53 -8.24
N VAL A 382 -5.53 -2.07 -7.04
CA VAL A 382 -5.94 -0.77 -6.50
C VAL A 382 -4.71 0.12 -6.30
N HIS A 383 -4.74 1.31 -6.91
CA HIS A 383 -3.75 2.42 -6.85
C HIS A 383 -2.28 2.13 -7.22
N GLY A 384 -1.88 0.88 -7.37
CA GLY A 384 -0.47 0.49 -7.57
C GLY A 384 -0.21 -0.93 -7.11
N ASP A 385 -0.94 -1.37 -6.09
CA ASP A 385 -0.85 -2.65 -5.42
C ASP A 385 -1.83 -3.67 -6.02
N ASN A 386 -1.40 -4.93 -6.17
CA ASN A 386 -2.31 -6.03 -6.48
C ASN A 386 -2.83 -6.63 -5.17
N PHE A 387 -4.13 -6.87 -5.08
CA PHE A 387 -4.78 -7.43 -3.90
C PHE A 387 -5.43 -8.77 -4.24
N ARG A 388 -5.31 -9.72 -3.32
CA ARG A 388 -6.00 -11.00 -3.33
C ARG A 388 -6.84 -11.09 -2.06
N ILE A 389 -8.14 -10.86 -2.21
CA ILE A 389 -9.08 -10.55 -1.12
C ILE A 389 -9.20 -11.69 -0.10
N ALA A 390 -9.08 -12.95 -0.58
CA ALA A 390 -9.04 -14.15 0.25
C ALA A 390 -7.85 -14.17 1.25
N ASP A 391 -6.76 -13.46 0.95
CA ASP A 391 -5.61 -13.41 1.86
C ASP A 391 -5.86 -12.49 3.06
N TRP A 392 -6.74 -11.49 2.88
CA TRP A 392 -7.22 -10.52 3.86
C TRP A 392 -8.45 -11.06 4.64
N GLY A 393 -8.66 -12.38 4.60
CA GLY A 393 -9.73 -13.07 5.32
C GLY A 393 -11.13 -12.85 4.79
N LEU A 394 -11.24 -12.42 3.53
CA LEU A 394 -12.51 -12.16 2.85
C LEU A 394 -12.69 -13.18 1.71
N GLU A 395 -13.48 -14.21 2.01
CA GLU A 395 -13.91 -15.29 1.10
C GLU A 395 -15.45 -15.33 1.06
N PRO A 396 -16.11 -15.95 0.06
CA PRO A 396 -17.58 -16.00 -0.07
C PRO A 396 -18.25 -16.96 0.94
N ALA A 397 -18.04 -16.70 2.24
CA ALA A 397 -18.70 -17.37 3.35
C ALA A 397 -20.08 -16.74 3.62
N PRO A 398 -21.18 -17.52 3.69
CA PRO A 398 -22.52 -17.01 3.97
C PRO A 398 -22.60 -16.20 5.27
N VAL A 399 -23.44 -15.15 5.28
CA VAL A 399 -23.61 -14.26 6.44
C VAL A 399 -25.06 -14.18 6.92
N ASP A 400 -25.24 -14.08 8.23
CA ASP A 400 -26.49 -13.60 8.84
C ASP A 400 -26.37 -12.08 9.08
N LEU A 401 -27.14 -11.29 8.33
CA LEU A 401 -27.14 -9.82 8.42
C LEU A 401 -27.76 -9.28 9.72
N ALA A 402 -28.39 -10.10 10.56
CA ALA A 402 -28.80 -9.71 11.92
C ALA A 402 -27.64 -9.87 12.90
N ALA A 403 -26.96 -11.03 12.91
CA ALA A 403 -25.79 -11.28 13.76
C ALA A 403 -24.61 -10.31 13.54
N LEU A 404 -24.57 -9.59 12.41
CA LEU A 404 -23.55 -8.57 12.13
C LEU A 404 -23.74 -7.22 12.87
N GLU A 405 -24.90 -6.95 13.48
CA GLU A 405 -25.11 -5.72 14.27
C GLU A 405 -24.41 -5.80 15.63
N GLU A 406 -24.58 -6.93 16.32
CA GLU A 406 -24.02 -7.21 17.65
C GLU A 406 -22.57 -7.75 17.61
N ALA A 407 -21.98 -7.88 16.42
CA ALA A 407 -20.59 -8.34 16.28
C ALA A 407 -19.63 -7.36 16.98
N HIS A 408 -18.69 -7.85 17.80
CA HIS A 408 -17.74 -7.01 18.51
C HIS A 408 -16.80 -6.20 17.56
N VAL A 409 -15.94 -5.38 18.14
CA VAL A 409 -14.88 -4.63 17.45
C VAL A 409 -13.54 -4.98 18.07
N THR A 410 -12.53 -5.18 17.23
CA THR A 410 -11.17 -5.54 17.67
C THR A 410 -10.35 -4.28 17.95
N PHE A 411 -9.65 -4.24 19.08
CA PHE A 411 -8.76 -3.13 19.48
C PHE A 411 -7.44 -3.68 20.02
N MET A 412 -6.35 -2.91 19.87
CA MET A 412 -5.04 -3.25 20.43
C MET A 412 -5.05 -3.21 21.98
N PRO A 413 -5.03 -4.37 22.68
CA PRO A 413 -5.20 -4.42 24.13
C PRO A 413 -3.96 -3.89 24.85
N ALA A 414 -4.14 -3.26 26.00
CA ALA A 414 -3.04 -2.67 26.77
C ALA A 414 -1.90 -3.68 27.06
N SER A 415 -2.25 -4.93 27.33
CA SER A 415 -1.32 -6.04 27.62
C SER A 415 -0.45 -6.49 26.44
N LEU A 416 -0.59 -5.90 25.25
CA LEU A 416 0.26 -6.13 24.07
C LEU A 416 0.97 -4.85 23.59
N ARG A 417 0.85 -3.71 24.28
CA ARG A 417 1.45 -2.42 23.87
C ARG A 417 2.93 -2.26 24.23
N ASP A 418 3.50 -3.19 24.99
CA ASP A 418 4.86 -3.12 25.51
C ASP A 418 5.94 -3.51 24.48
N ASP A 419 6.32 -2.54 23.64
CA ASP A 419 7.71 -2.41 23.13
C ASP A 419 8.04 -0.98 22.64
N GLN A 420 7.23 0.02 23.02
CA GLN A 420 7.55 1.44 22.82
C GLN A 420 8.11 2.04 24.13
N PRO A 421 9.14 2.91 24.08
CA PRO A 421 9.58 3.63 25.27
C PRO A 421 8.45 4.53 25.77
N ALA A 422 8.18 4.48 27.07
CA ALA A 422 7.13 5.29 27.68
C ALA A 422 7.32 6.77 27.34
N ALA A 423 6.24 7.43 26.89
CA ALA A 423 6.25 8.87 26.68
C ALA A 423 6.68 9.56 27.98
N PRO A 424 7.62 10.53 27.94
CA PRO A 424 8.16 11.14 29.15
C PRO A 424 7.04 11.78 29.96
N THR A 425 6.91 11.37 31.22
CA THR A 425 6.00 11.97 32.20
C THR A 425 6.16 13.50 32.14
N PRO A 426 5.08 14.29 32.03
CA PRO A 426 5.20 15.74 31.90
C PRO A 426 5.98 16.30 33.10
N ALA A 427 7.13 16.91 32.81
CA ALA A 427 7.98 17.50 33.84
C ALA A 427 7.18 18.58 34.60
N PRO A 428 7.27 18.64 35.94
CA PRO A 428 6.57 19.65 36.71
C PRO A 428 7.02 21.05 36.28
N THR A 429 6.07 21.96 36.12
CA THR A 429 6.29 23.32 35.61
C THR A 429 7.42 24.01 36.39
N PRO A 430 8.51 24.45 35.74
CA PRO A 430 9.60 25.12 36.44
C PRO A 430 9.14 26.47 36.99
N ALA A 431 9.51 26.75 38.23
CA ALA A 431 9.30 28.06 38.86
C ALA A 431 10.10 29.15 38.11
N PRO A 432 9.64 30.42 38.12
CA PRO A 432 10.33 31.50 37.42
C PRO A 432 11.75 31.73 37.99
N PRO A 433 12.76 32.02 37.13
CA PRO A 433 14.15 32.10 37.55
C PRO A 433 14.48 33.39 38.33
N PRO A 434 15.43 33.33 39.27
CA PRO A 434 15.97 34.52 39.94
C PRO A 434 16.89 35.35 39.01
N ILE A 435 17.13 36.61 39.40
CA ILE A 435 17.86 37.61 38.61
C ILE A 435 19.37 37.30 38.56
N ALA A 436 20.00 37.55 37.40
CA ALA A 436 21.39 37.18 37.11
C ALA A 436 22.46 38.13 37.68
N GLN A 437 23.68 37.61 37.87
CA GLN A 437 24.93 38.33 38.13
C GLN A 437 26.10 37.69 37.34
N PRO A 438 27.24 38.41 37.14
CA PRO A 438 28.11 38.23 35.97
C PRO A 438 29.24 37.18 36.08
N ALA A 439 29.89 36.90 34.95
CA ALA A 439 30.83 35.79 34.76
C ALA A 439 32.34 36.20 34.71
N PRO A 440 33.28 35.26 34.95
CA PRO A 440 34.73 35.43 34.76
C PRO A 440 35.30 34.79 33.46
N THR A 441 36.59 35.07 33.19
CA THR A 441 37.33 34.91 31.92
C THR A 441 38.15 33.59 31.85
N PRO A 442 38.43 32.99 30.65
CA PRO A 442 39.01 31.63 30.53
C PRO A 442 40.55 31.54 30.50
N ALA A 443 41.08 30.29 30.47
CA ALA A 443 42.51 29.93 30.45
C ALA A 443 42.87 28.87 29.35
N PRO A 444 44.16 28.69 28.96
CA PRO A 444 44.56 28.05 27.69
C PRO A 444 44.99 26.55 27.74
N ALA A 445 45.39 26.01 26.58
CA ALA A 445 45.55 24.57 26.28
C ALA A 445 47.01 24.01 26.31
N PRO A 446 47.21 22.66 26.34
CA PRO A 446 48.52 21.98 26.43
C PRO A 446 49.04 21.34 25.12
N THR A 447 50.27 20.79 25.17
CA THR A 447 51.05 20.13 24.07
C THR A 447 51.67 18.76 24.49
N PRO A 448 52.21 17.90 23.58
CA PRO A 448 52.09 16.43 23.72
C PRO A 448 53.36 15.51 23.74
N GLN A 449 53.14 14.20 24.04
CA GLN A 449 53.93 12.97 23.68
C GLN A 449 55.32 12.72 24.37
N PRO A 450 55.98 11.51 24.28
CA PRO A 450 55.68 10.27 23.51
C PRO A 450 55.85 8.86 24.21
N ALA A 451 55.26 7.82 23.58
CA ALA A 451 55.68 6.40 23.32
C ALA A 451 56.35 5.42 24.36
N PRO A 452 55.90 4.13 24.42
CA PRO A 452 56.59 2.99 25.10
C PRO A 452 56.82 1.70 24.24
N ALA A 453 57.64 0.75 24.73
CA ALA A 453 57.82 -0.65 24.22
C ALA A 453 58.66 -1.51 25.21
N PRO A 454 58.81 -2.86 25.08
CA PRO A 454 57.88 -3.94 24.70
C PRO A 454 57.80 -5.08 25.79
N SER A 455 57.24 -6.27 25.46
CA SER A 455 56.84 -7.38 26.38
C SER A 455 57.84 -8.57 26.45
N PRO A 456 57.73 -9.46 27.48
CA PRO A 456 57.27 -10.85 27.23
C PRO A 456 56.33 -11.46 28.32
N ALA A 457 55.93 -12.73 28.15
CA ALA A 457 54.96 -13.53 28.96
C ALA A 457 55.46 -15.01 29.09
N PRO A 458 54.68 -16.08 29.44
CA PRO A 458 53.32 -16.26 30.01
C PRO A 458 53.37 -17.22 31.25
N PRO A 459 52.36 -18.07 31.64
CA PRO A 459 50.88 -18.14 31.46
C PRO A 459 50.13 -17.86 32.81
N VAL A 460 49.00 -18.44 33.33
CA VAL A 460 48.13 -19.64 33.08
C VAL A 460 46.71 -19.50 33.73
N VAL A 461 45.77 -20.38 33.35
CA VAL A 461 44.45 -20.74 33.98
C VAL A 461 43.27 -19.73 33.87
N VAL A 462 42.05 -20.29 33.78
CA VAL A 462 40.70 -19.69 33.56
C VAL A 462 39.68 -20.43 34.48
N PRO A 463 38.44 -19.95 34.80
CA PRO A 463 37.43 -19.45 33.83
C PRO A 463 36.48 -18.29 34.27
N ALA A 464 35.72 -17.77 33.26
CA ALA A 464 34.38 -17.11 33.28
C ALA A 464 33.91 -16.25 34.49
N THR A 465 33.29 -15.06 34.37
CA THR A 465 32.70 -14.25 33.27
C THR A 465 32.63 -12.77 33.78
N PRO A 466 32.31 -11.68 33.01
CA PRO A 466 31.26 -11.55 31.98
C PRO A 466 31.73 -10.82 30.69
N ALA A 467 30.78 -10.47 29.81
CA ALA A 467 31.03 -9.65 28.61
C ALA A 467 31.05 -8.15 28.95
N THR A 468 31.91 -7.39 28.25
CA THR A 468 32.13 -5.95 28.40
C THR A 468 31.74 -5.20 27.11
N PRO A 469 31.26 -3.94 27.16
CA PRO A 469 30.92 -3.20 25.94
C PRO A 469 32.12 -2.98 25.01
N ALA A 470 31.87 -2.97 23.70
CA ALA A 470 32.90 -2.64 22.72
C ALA A 470 33.23 -1.13 22.75
N GLY A 471 34.53 -0.80 22.85
CA GLY A 471 35.03 0.55 22.63
C GLY A 471 35.17 0.90 21.14
N PRO A 472 35.55 2.14 20.80
CA PRO A 472 35.84 2.53 19.42
C PRO A 472 37.01 1.72 18.85
N LEU A 473 36.89 1.30 17.59
CA LEU A 473 37.85 0.45 16.91
C LEU A 473 39.02 1.28 16.36
N THR A 474 40.26 0.87 16.64
CA THR A 474 41.45 1.55 16.10
C THR A 474 41.94 0.91 14.80
N ALA A 475 42.59 1.70 13.95
CA ALA A 475 42.94 1.31 12.59
C ALA A 475 43.99 0.19 12.47
N GLU A 476 44.66 -0.21 13.57
CA GLU A 476 45.58 -1.36 13.58
C GLU A 476 44.84 -2.70 13.66
N THR A 477 43.69 -2.75 14.35
CA THR A 477 42.98 -4.00 14.68
C THR A 477 42.00 -4.53 13.62
N ILE A 478 41.78 -3.82 12.51
CA ILE A 478 40.67 -4.10 11.59
C ILE A 478 41.00 -5.16 10.52
N ASP A 479 40.16 -6.20 10.43
CA ASP A 479 40.12 -7.23 9.40
C ASP A 479 38.82 -7.10 8.58
N PHE A 480 38.95 -6.82 7.27
CA PHE A 480 37.80 -6.60 6.37
C PHE A 480 36.83 -7.79 6.29
N SER A 481 37.29 -9.02 6.55
CA SER A 481 36.45 -10.23 6.54
C SER A 481 35.70 -10.46 7.85
N ARG A 482 36.25 -9.94 8.96
CA ARG A 482 35.79 -10.19 10.33
C ARG A 482 34.95 -9.04 10.89
N ASP A 483 35.40 -7.81 10.65
CA ASP A 483 34.78 -6.58 11.12
C ASP A 483 33.73 -6.04 10.14
N PHE A 484 33.23 -6.89 9.23
CA PHE A 484 32.22 -6.57 8.23
C PHE A 484 31.05 -5.74 8.80
N LYS A 485 30.54 -6.08 9.99
CA LYS A 485 29.43 -5.33 10.62
C LYS A 485 29.81 -3.91 11.06
N ALA A 486 31.06 -3.67 11.46
CA ALA A 486 31.55 -2.35 11.83
C ALA A 486 31.85 -1.51 10.59
N LEU A 487 32.51 -2.10 9.58
CA LEU A 487 32.74 -1.47 8.28
C LEU A 487 31.43 -1.11 7.57
N MET A 488 30.43 -1.99 7.64
CA MET A 488 29.07 -1.72 7.17
C MET A 488 28.32 -0.68 8.00
N ALA A 489 28.67 -0.46 9.27
CA ALA A 489 28.14 0.66 10.03
C ALA A 489 28.77 1.97 9.53
N ILE A 490 30.11 2.06 9.50
CA ILE A 490 30.86 3.23 9.05
C ILE A 490 30.43 3.66 7.63
N ALA A 491 30.39 2.72 6.68
CA ALA A 491 30.02 3.00 5.29
C ALA A 491 28.54 3.38 5.08
N MET A 492 27.64 3.04 6.01
CA MET A 492 26.21 3.38 5.92
C MET A 492 25.79 4.58 6.79
N VAL A 493 26.62 5.06 7.72
CA VAL A 493 26.26 6.12 8.68
C VAL A 493 25.90 7.47 8.02
N LYS A 494 26.28 7.68 6.74
CA LYS A 494 25.94 8.89 5.97
C LYS A 494 25.27 8.62 4.60
N ILE A 495 24.71 7.42 4.37
CA ILE A 495 24.08 7.06 3.07
C ILE A 495 22.75 6.31 3.31
N ASP A 496 21.65 6.85 2.79
CA ASP A 496 20.32 6.21 2.77
C ASP A 496 19.93 5.71 1.35
N ARG A 497 18.94 4.81 1.29
CA ARG A 497 18.43 4.07 0.12
C ARG A 497 18.02 4.91 -1.10
N GLN A 498 17.83 6.23 -0.97
CA GLN A 498 17.51 7.11 -2.10
C GLN A 498 18.75 7.82 -2.71
N GLY A 499 19.92 7.70 -2.07
CA GLY A 499 21.14 8.38 -2.48
C GLY A 499 21.21 9.83 -1.98
N LEU A 500 21.96 10.03 -0.89
CA LEU A 500 22.65 11.28 -0.55
C LEU A 500 21.81 12.58 -0.46
N ASP A 501 20.97 12.72 0.57
CA ASP A 501 20.63 14.05 1.12
C ASP A 501 20.47 14.03 2.66
N ARG A 502 21.46 14.58 3.40
CA ARG A 502 21.36 15.67 4.41
C ARG A 502 22.49 15.68 5.44
N ASN A 503 22.85 16.90 5.85
CA ASN A 503 23.73 17.27 6.98
C ASN A 503 25.13 16.64 7.02
N TRP A 504 26.07 17.23 6.29
CA TRP A 504 27.51 17.12 6.55
C TRP A 504 27.94 18.27 7.47
N GLY A 505 27.87 18.03 8.79
CA GLY A 505 28.47 18.89 9.80
C GLY A 505 29.73 18.24 10.37
N GLU A 506 30.86 18.95 10.24
CA GLU A 506 32.18 18.58 10.78
C GLU A 506 32.81 17.27 10.20
N PRO A 507 34.14 17.08 10.33
CA PRO A 507 34.98 16.40 9.32
C PRO A 507 34.76 14.89 9.21
N PRO A 508 35.30 14.22 8.16
CA PRO A 508 35.15 12.78 8.02
C PRO A 508 35.91 12.06 9.15
N PRO A 509 35.36 10.95 9.71
CA PRO A 509 36.10 10.14 10.66
C PRO A 509 37.43 9.70 10.05
N ILE A 510 38.53 9.92 10.76
CA ILE A 510 39.89 9.58 10.32
C ILE A 510 40.03 8.08 9.95
N GLU A 511 39.17 7.25 10.54
CA GLU A 511 38.90 5.85 10.19
C GLU A 511 38.68 5.63 8.68
N ILE A 512 37.88 6.45 8.00
CA ILE A 512 37.61 6.29 6.56
C ILE A 512 38.88 6.47 5.75
N ILE A 513 39.68 7.50 6.06
CA ILE A 513 40.95 7.77 5.37
C ILE A 513 41.91 6.59 5.58
N LEU A 514 42.08 6.14 6.83
CA LEU A 514 42.96 5.02 7.18
C LEU A 514 42.54 3.68 6.54
N LEU A 515 41.22 3.46 6.34
CA LEU A 515 40.69 2.30 5.63
C LEU A 515 40.96 2.36 4.11
N LEU A 516 40.88 3.55 3.51
CA LEU A 516 41.26 3.78 2.11
C LEU A 516 42.77 3.64 1.91
N GLU A 517 43.62 4.12 2.84
CA GLU A 517 45.07 3.96 2.75
C GLU A 517 45.51 2.50 2.72
N ARG A 518 44.88 1.63 3.52
CA ARG A 518 45.14 0.17 3.50
C ARG A 518 44.80 -0.49 2.15
N ARG A 519 43.97 0.12 1.30
CA ARG A 519 43.61 -0.38 -0.04
C ARG A 519 44.03 0.58 -1.16
N GLN A 520 45.01 1.47 -0.92
CA GLN A 520 45.39 2.52 -1.88
C GLN A 520 45.84 2.02 -3.25
N ALA A 521 46.28 0.75 -3.38
CA ALA A 521 46.64 0.12 -4.66
C ALA A 521 45.42 -0.24 -5.54
N GLU A 522 44.20 -0.13 -5.01
CA GLU A 522 42.93 -0.29 -5.74
C GLU A 522 42.19 1.04 -5.94
N LEU A 523 42.81 2.16 -5.55
CA LEU A 523 42.33 3.53 -5.74
C LEU A 523 43.16 4.23 -6.83
N PRO A 524 42.57 5.13 -7.64
CA PRO A 524 43.31 5.88 -8.65
C PRO A 524 44.21 6.95 -8.02
N ASP A 525 45.22 7.40 -8.79
CA ASP A 525 46.11 8.47 -8.37
C ASP A 525 45.35 9.74 -7.96
N GLY A 526 45.85 10.40 -6.91
CA GLY A 526 45.25 11.62 -6.38
C GLY A 526 44.02 11.41 -5.49
N TRP A 527 43.59 10.18 -5.18
CA TRP A 527 42.40 9.94 -4.33
C TRP A 527 42.43 10.66 -2.97
N ARG A 528 43.61 10.96 -2.41
CA ARG A 528 43.78 11.73 -1.17
C ARG A 528 43.31 13.19 -1.25
N SER A 529 43.00 13.73 -2.43
CA SER A 529 42.39 15.07 -2.60
C SER A 529 40.86 15.04 -2.84
N TRP A 530 40.23 13.89 -2.68
CA TRP A 530 38.78 13.74 -2.79
C TRP A 530 38.04 14.32 -1.57
N ASP A 531 36.80 14.75 -1.78
CA ASP A 531 35.91 15.17 -0.69
C ASP A 531 35.40 13.97 0.14
N ASP A 532 34.92 14.24 1.36
CA ASP A 532 34.39 13.26 2.31
C ASP A 532 33.38 12.30 1.69
N LYS A 533 32.51 12.82 0.81
CA LYS A 533 31.44 12.08 0.14
C LYS A 533 32.05 11.10 -0.85
N ARG A 534 32.97 11.55 -1.71
CA ARG A 534 33.68 10.71 -2.68
C ARG A 534 34.55 9.65 -2.00
N MET A 535 35.21 9.99 -0.88
CA MET A 535 35.90 9.00 -0.05
C MET A 535 34.93 7.97 0.58
N SER A 536 33.77 8.41 1.09
CA SER A 536 32.76 7.50 1.65
C SER A 536 32.20 6.53 0.60
N VAL A 537 31.98 6.99 -0.63
CA VAL A 537 31.55 6.13 -1.74
C VAL A 537 32.64 5.14 -2.14
N ALA A 538 33.90 5.54 -2.18
CA ALA A 538 35.02 4.64 -2.45
C ALA A 538 35.12 3.52 -1.39
N LEU A 539 34.82 3.82 -0.12
CA LEU A 539 34.74 2.81 0.94
C LEU A 539 33.59 1.82 0.69
N VAL A 540 32.40 2.28 0.27
CA VAL A 540 31.28 1.39 -0.13
C VAL A 540 31.69 0.48 -1.28
N GLN A 541 32.34 1.03 -2.32
CA GLN A 541 32.83 0.26 -3.47
C GLN A 541 33.85 -0.82 -3.01
N LEU A 542 34.81 -0.48 -2.15
CA LEU A 542 35.80 -1.42 -1.60
C LEU A 542 35.19 -2.51 -0.69
N VAL A 543 34.21 -2.18 0.14
CA VAL A 543 33.51 -3.15 0.99
C VAL A 543 32.70 -4.12 0.12
N ALA A 544 31.98 -3.63 -0.88
CA ALA A 544 31.21 -4.47 -1.81
C ALA A 544 32.11 -5.48 -2.54
N LYS A 545 33.21 -5.00 -3.12
CA LYS A 545 34.20 -5.84 -3.80
C LYS A 545 34.79 -6.90 -2.87
N SER A 546 35.01 -6.55 -1.60
CA SER A 546 35.50 -7.49 -0.57
C SER A 546 34.45 -8.54 -0.17
N CYS A 547 33.16 -8.27 -0.41
CA CYS A 547 32.05 -9.23 -0.30
C CYS A 547 31.73 -9.96 -1.63
N SER A 548 32.61 -9.89 -2.63
CA SER A 548 32.40 -10.45 -3.99
C SER A 548 31.18 -9.88 -4.74
N ILE A 549 30.75 -8.66 -4.38
CA ILE A 549 29.71 -7.91 -5.09
C ILE A 549 30.43 -6.87 -5.98
N ASP A 550 30.17 -6.88 -7.29
CA ASP A 550 30.77 -5.93 -8.23
C ASP A 550 30.19 -4.51 -8.06
N PRO A 551 30.99 -3.49 -7.68
CA PRO A 551 30.56 -2.12 -7.53
C PRO A 551 30.78 -1.26 -8.79
N GLY A 552 31.41 -1.83 -9.84
CA GLY A 552 32.03 -1.10 -10.93
C GLY A 552 33.47 -0.68 -10.62
N VAL A 553 33.91 0.41 -11.25
CA VAL A 553 35.23 1.02 -10.99
C VAL A 553 35.24 1.66 -9.60
N ILE A 554 36.35 1.54 -8.87
CA ILE A 554 36.53 2.18 -7.55
C ILE A 554 37.01 3.63 -7.79
N ASP A 555 36.08 4.52 -8.10
CA ASP A 555 36.31 5.92 -8.47
C ASP A 555 35.70 6.94 -7.47
N GLY A 556 35.00 6.46 -6.45
CA GLY A 556 34.24 7.27 -5.49
C GLY A 556 32.98 7.94 -6.06
N LEU A 557 32.55 7.59 -7.28
CA LEU A 557 31.37 8.16 -7.93
C LEU A 557 30.16 7.22 -7.76
N TRP A 558 28.98 7.81 -7.53
CA TRP A 558 27.75 7.03 -7.30
C TRP A 558 27.12 6.56 -8.62
N GLY A 559 27.69 5.51 -9.21
CA GLY A 559 27.18 4.84 -10.41
C GLY A 559 26.09 3.81 -10.14
N GLN A 560 25.43 3.32 -11.20
CA GLN A 560 24.38 2.29 -11.08
C GLN A 560 24.88 0.97 -10.46
N LEU A 561 26.11 0.56 -10.79
CA LEU A 561 26.75 -0.62 -10.17
C LEU A 561 27.04 -0.37 -8.69
N THR A 562 27.45 0.84 -8.31
CA THR A 562 27.70 1.22 -6.92
C THR A 562 26.42 1.29 -6.09
N GLN A 563 25.31 1.76 -6.66
CA GLN A 563 23.96 1.68 -6.05
C GLN A 563 23.55 0.21 -5.84
N TYR A 564 23.64 -0.63 -6.87
CA TYR A 564 23.34 -2.07 -6.78
C TYR A 564 24.19 -2.77 -5.71
N ALA A 565 25.47 -2.41 -5.63
CA ALA A 565 26.41 -2.94 -4.66
C ALA A 565 26.06 -2.48 -3.22
N PHE A 566 25.74 -1.21 -3.03
CA PHE A 566 25.24 -0.67 -1.76
C PHE A 566 23.97 -1.40 -1.31
N ASP A 567 22.95 -1.51 -2.17
CA ASP A 567 21.71 -2.20 -1.85
C ASP A 567 21.96 -3.68 -1.49
N SER A 568 22.85 -4.36 -2.22
CA SER A 568 23.24 -5.74 -1.93
C SER A 568 23.92 -5.86 -0.55
N LEU A 569 24.80 -4.91 -0.20
CA LEU A 569 25.40 -4.81 1.13
C LEU A 569 24.36 -4.53 2.24
N VAL A 570 23.33 -3.72 1.98
CA VAL A 570 22.23 -3.49 2.93
C VAL A 570 21.50 -4.80 3.25
N HIS A 571 21.24 -5.66 2.25
CA HIS A 571 20.59 -6.95 2.47
C HIS A 571 21.48 -7.91 3.29
N LEU A 572 22.79 -7.98 3.00
CA LEU A 572 23.74 -8.75 3.82
C LEU A 572 23.80 -8.26 5.27
N ARG A 573 23.81 -6.93 5.50
CA ARG A 573 23.78 -6.34 6.85
C ARG A 573 22.52 -6.73 7.62
N ALA A 574 21.38 -6.84 6.93
CA ALA A 574 20.10 -7.25 7.50
C ALA A 574 20.00 -8.75 7.82
N GLY A 575 21.06 -9.55 7.58
CA GLY A 575 21.04 -11.01 7.78
C GLY A 575 20.13 -11.76 6.80
N SER A 576 19.65 -11.08 5.75
CA SER A 576 18.98 -11.73 4.63
C SER A 576 20.04 -12.34 3.71
N PRO A 577 19.82 -13.56 3.17
CA PRO A 577 20.59 -14.00 2.02
C PRO A 577 20.47 -12.96 0.89
N LEU A 578 21.53 -12.76 0.11
CA LEU A 578 21.42 -12.02 -1.15
C LEU A 578 20.36 -12.72 -1.99
N SER A 579 19.27 -12.02 -2.31
CA SER A 579 18.16 -12.58 -3.09
C SER A 579 18.60 -12.76 -4.54
N ASN A 580 19.12 -13.95 -4.83
CA ASN A 580 19.55 -14.38 -6.14
C ASN A 580 18.35 -14.57 -7.09
N TRP A 581 17.78 -13.45 -7.54
CA TRP A 581 17.10 -13.36 -8.83
C TRP A 581 18.14 -13.14 -9.95
N ARG A 582 19.14 -14.01 -9.98
CA ARG A 582 19.65 -14.56 -11.25
C ARG A 582 19.08 -15.97 -11.30
N ASP A 583 18.31 -16.28 -12.35
CA ASP A 583 18.09 -17.62 -12.95
C ASP A 583 17.04 -17.51 -14.06
N ASP A 584 17.22 -16.47 -14.88
CA ASP A 584 16.61 -16.25 -16.19
C ASP A 584 17.57 -15.38 -16.99
N GLU A 585 18.82 -15.84 -17.16
CA GLU A 585 19.70 -15.22 -18.16
C GLU A 585 19.03 -15.30 -19.54
N PRO A 586 19.14 -14.27 -20.40
CA PRO A 586 18.60 -14.33 -21.75
C PRO A 586 19.16 -15.53 -22.50
N ILE A 587 18.29 -16.30 -23.18
CA ILE A 587 18.72 -17.49 -23.91
C ILE A 587 19.54 -17.06 -25.14
N ASP A 588 20.86 -16.88 -24.96
CA ASP A 588 21.75 -16.34 -26.00
C ASP A 588 22.14 -17.42 -27.04
N VAL A 589 21.13 -17.90 -27.75
CA VAL A 589 21.31 -18.65 -29.00
C VAL A 589 21.28 -17.70 -30.19
N ASN A 590 21.88 -18.09 -31.31
CA ASN A 590 21.83 -17.33 -32.56
C ASN A 590 21.63 -18.26 -33.77
N PRO A 591 20.52 -19.03 -33.84
CA PRO A 591 20.34 -20.10 -34.83
C PRO A 591 20.34 -19.61 -36.28
N HIS A 592 20.02 -18.33 -36.52
CA HIS A 592 19.95 -17.72 -37.86
C HIS A 592 21.16 -16.84 -38.20
N GLY A 593 22.16 -16.77 -37.31
CA GLY A 593 23.38 -15.99 -37.51
C GLY A 593 23.12 -14.47 -37.60
N TRP A 594 22.22 -13.93 -36.77
CA TRP A 594 21.93 -12.51 -36.70
C TRP A 594 23.22 -11.70 -36.42
N PRO A 595 23.48 -10.61 -37.17
CA PRO A 595 24.69 -9.80 -37.03
C PRO A 595 24.70 -8.98 -35.72
N SER A 596 25.86 -8.42 -35.38
CA SER A 596 25.93 -7.33 -34.40
C SER A 596 25.22 -6.07 -34.94
N GLN A 597 24.60 -5.30 -34.04
CA GLN A 597 23.93 -4.02 -34.28
C GLN A 597 24.84 -2.87 -34.79
N SER A 598 26.12 -3.13 -35.06
CA SER A 598 26.99 -2.15 -35.70
C SER A 598 26.52 -1.87 -37.13
N GLU A 599 26.54 -0.60 -37.54
CA GLU A 599 25.95 -0.16 -38.82
C GLU A 599 26.60 -0.84 -40.03
N ALA A 600 27.90 -1.16 -39.96
CA ALA A 600 28.60 -1.93 -40.99
C ALA A 600 28.13 -3.39 -41.09
N ALA A 601 27.89 -4.07 -39.96
CA ALA A 601 27.42 -5.46 -39.96
C ALA A 601 25.94 -5.56 -40.36
N LEU A 602 25.10 -4.62 -39.91
CA LEU A 602 23.72 -4.48 -40.39
C LEU A 602 23.68 -4.19 -41.90
N ALA A 603 24.54 -3.29 -42.40
CA ALA A 603 24.62 -2.98 -43.83
C ALA A 603 25.10 -4.17 -44.67
N ALA A 604 26.05 -4.96 -44.17
CA ALA A 604 26.54 -6.16 -44.86
C ALA A 604 25.51 -7.30 -44.89
N TYR A 605 24.73 -7.50 -43.82
CA TYR A 605 23.79 -8.61 -43.71
C TYR A 605 22.38 -8.28 -44.24
N TYR A 606 21.84 -7.11 -43.91
CA TYR A 606 20.48 -6.67 -44.26
C TYR A 606 20.45 -5.61 -45.39
N GLY A 607 21.61 -5.23 -45.95
CA GLY A 607 21.67 -4.16 -46.94
C GLY A 607 21.48 -2.77 -46.31
N ARG A 608 21.31 -1.76 -47.17
CA ARG A 608 21.33 -0.36 -46.73
C ARG A 608 20.05 0.02 -45.96
N ALA A 609 20.22 0.72 -44.83
CA ALA A 609 19.13 1.28 -44.04
C ALA A 609 18.14 2.07 -44.91
N CYS A 610 16.84 1.94 -44.60
CA CYS A 610 15.71 2.50 -45.35
C CYS A 610 15.56 2.03 -46.81
N GLN A 611 16.41 1.12 -47.30
CA GLN A 611 16.38 0.57 -48.67
C GLN A 611 16.29 -0.96 -48.64
N VAL A 612 15.79 -1.51 -47.53
CA VAL A 612 15.64 -2.94 -47.26
C VAL A 612 14.40 -3.54 -47.94
N ARG A 613 14.46 -4.81 -48.31
CA ARG A 613 13.32 -5.55 -48.87
C ARG A 613 12.39 -6.03 -47.75
N GLN A 614 11.28 -5.32 -47.58
CA GLN A 614 10.23 -5.67 -46.63
C GLN A 614 9.26 -6.70 -47.24
N VAL A 615 8.80 -7.61 -46.39
CA VAL A 615 7.68 -8.54 -46.63
C VAL A 615 6.71 -8.46 -45.45
N LYS A 616 5.51 -9.00 -45.62
CA LYS A 616 4.53 -9.10 -44.53
C LYS A 616 4.48 -10.51 -43.96
N VAL A 617 4.39 -10.60 -42.65
CA VAL A 617 4.13 -11.83 -41.88
C VAL A 617 2.76 -11.71 -41.24
N ARG A 618 1.89 -12.71 -41.44
CA ARG A 618 0.56 -12.73 -40.82
C ARG A 618 0.68 -12.96 -39.32
N CYS A 619 -0.02 -12.15 -38.53
CA CYS A 619 -0.20 -12.37 -37.10
C CYS A 619 -1.38 -13.34 -36.88
N PRO A 620 -1.25 -14.37 -36.01
CA PRO A 620 -2.37 -15.26 -35.70
C PRO A 620 -3.54 -14.58 -34.98
N TRP A 621 -3.25 -13.54 -34.17
CA TRP A 621 -4.24 -12.71 -33.46
C TRP A 621 -4.33 -11.30 -34.03
N THR A 622 -5.43 -10.60 -33.70
CA THR A 622 -5.63 -9.19 -34.10
C THR A 622 -4.78 -8.25 -33.23
N LEU A 623 -3.83 -7.56 -33.86
CA LEU A 623 -3.06 -6.47 -33.25
C LEU A 623 -3.86 -5.16 -33.28
N ARG A 624 -3.49 -4.20 -32.43
CA ARG A 624 -3.92 -2.79 -32.49
C ARG A 624 -2.73 -1.86 -32.40
N LEU A 625 -2.78 -0.70 -33.03
CA LEU A 625 -1.76 0.33 -32.82
C LEU A 625 -1.85 0.88 -31.39
N ALA A 626 -0.73 0.97 -30.68
CA ALA A 626 -0.73 1.44 -29.29
C ALA A 626 -1.28 2.88 -29.15
N TRP A 627 -0.93 3.75 -30.09
CA TRP A 627 -1.40 5.15 -30.16
C TRP A 627 -2.78 5.32 -30.80
N ASP A 628 -3.34 4.29 -31.43
CA ASP A 628 -4.70 4.29 -31.97
C ASP A 628 -5.28 2.88 -31.90
N GLN A 629 -5.96 2.60 -30.78
CA GLN A 629 -6.57 1.29 -30.54
C GLN A 629 -7.86 1.05 -31.36
N SER A 630 -8.27 1.99 -32.23
CA SER A 630 -9.30 1.73 -33.24
C SER A 630 -8.74 1.09 -34.52
N THR A 631 -7.48 1.37 -34.87
CA THR A 631 -6.78 0.74 -36.00
C THR A 631 -6.25 -0.63 -35.61
N THR A 632 -6.78 -1.68 -36.25
CA THR A 632 -6.34 -3.07 -36.13
C THR A 632 -5.39 -3.49 -37.25
N LEU A 633 -4.52 -4.46 -36.96
CA LEU A 633 -3.61 -5.08 -37.94
C LEU A 633 -3.59 -6.60 -37.77
N ASN A 634 -3.54 -7.32 -38.89
CA ASN A 634 -3.39 -8.79 -38.93
C ASN A 634 -2.06 -9.22 -39.58
N GLU A 635 -1.17 -8.27 -39.84
CA GLU A 635 0.12 -8.47 -40.52
C GLU A 635 1.17 -7.52 -39.94
N ILE A 636 2.42 -7.98 -39.83
CA ILE A 636 3.60 -7.20 -39.46
C ILE A 636 4.53 -7.12 -40.68
N SER A 637 4.98 -5.91 -41.03
CA SER A 637 6.04 -5.71 -42.02
C SER A 637 7.40 -5.96 -41.39
N CYS A 638 8.27 -6.74 -42.03
CA CYS A 638 9.63 -6.99 -41.58
C CYS A 638 10.57 -7.27 -42.76
N HIS A 639 11.88 -7.30 -42.52
CA HIS A 639 12.85 -7.69 -43.54
C HIS A 639 12.65 -9.15 -43.97
N GLU A 640 12.74 -9.46 -45.27
CA GLU A 640 12.56 -10.84 -45.79
C GLU A 640 13.35 -11.92 -45.03
N LYS A 641 14.60 -11.64 -44.62
CA LYS A 641 15.48 -12.55 -43.88
C LYS A 641 15.00 -12.91 -42.46
N VAL A 642 14.12 -12.12 -41.86
CA VAL A 642 13.59 -12.39 -40.51
C VAL A 642 12.15 -12.93 -40.51
N ALA A 643 11.52 -13.01 -41.70
CA ALA A 643 10.09 -13.26 -41.83
C ALA A 643 9.64 -14.64 -41.32
N GLU A 644 10.38 -15.71 -41.65
CA GLU A 644 10.07 -17.05 -41.14
C GLU A 644 10.25 -17.16 -39.61
N SER A 645 11.28 -16.50 -39.09
CA SER A 645 11.57 -16.47 -37.66
C SER A 645 10.46 -15.75 -36.90
N LEU A 646 10.04 -14.58 -37.39
CA LEU A 646 8.89 -13.84 -36.86
C LEU A 646 7.60 -14.68 -36.94
N ALA A 647 7.36 -15.39 -38.04
CA ALA A 647 6.19 -16.27 -38.18
C ALA A 647 6.17 -17.37 -37.11
N ARG A 648 7.32 -18.01 -36.83
CA ARG A 648 7.44 -19.04 -35.79
C ARG A 648 7.31 -18.46 -34.37
N VAL A 649 7.85 -17.28 -34.10
CA VAL A 649 7.64 -16.55 -32.82
C VAL A 649 6.15 -16.30 -32.59
N LEU A 650 5.46 -15.70 -33.56
CA LEU A 650 4.03 -15.35 -33.41
C LEU A 650 3.18 -16.61 -33.23
N GLU A 651 3.38 -17.64 -34.06
CA GLU A 651 2.67 -18.91 -33.92
C GLU A 651 2.92 -19.58 -32.55
N ALA A 652 4.14 -19.52 -32.01
CA ALA A 652 4.46 -20.04 -30.68
C ALA A 652 3.82 -19.22 -29.55
N VAL A 653 3.84 -17.88 -29.62
CA VAL A 653 3.13 -16.99 -28.67
C VAL A 653 1.64 -17.28 -28.67
N HIS A 654 1.03 -17.38 -29.86
CA HIS A 654 -0.39 -17.66 -29.99
C HIS A 654 -0.78 -19.00 -29.39
N ARG A 655 0.03 -20.04 -29.63
CA ARG A 655 -0.19 -21.39 -29.08
C ARG A 655 0.01 -21.47 -27.56
N HIS A 656 0.91 -20.67 -26.99
CA HIS A 656 1.17 -20.66 -25.55
C HIS A 656 0.08 -19.89 -24.77
N TYR A 657 -0.27 -18.68 -25.21
CA TYR A 657 -1.15 -17.78 -24.47
C TYR A 657 -2.62 -17.83 -24.94
N GLY A 658 -2.87 -17.98 -26.25
CA GLY A 658 -4.18 -17.79 -26.85
C GLY A 658 -4.68 -16.33 -26.82
N GLU A 659 -5.65 -16.00 -27.68
CA GLU A 659 -6.11 -14.61 -27.88
C GLU A 659 -6.56 -13.91 -26.58
N ALA A 660 -7.23 -14.62 -25.68
CA ALA A 660 -7.76 -14.05 -24.44
C ALA A 660 -6.66 -13.62 -23.46
N GLU A 661 -5.60 -14.42 -23.28
CA GLU A 661 -4.49 -14.06 -22.40
C GLU A 661 -3.57 -13.04 -23.10
N ILE A 662 -3.37 -13.13 -24.42
CA ILE A 662 -2.69 -12.09 -25.22
C ILE A 662 -3.36 -10.71 -25.03
N ARG A 663 -4.69 -10.65 -25.09
CA ARG A 663 -5.48 -9.43 -24.89
C ARG A 663 -5.35 -8.87 -23.47
N LYS A 664 -5.26 -9.76 -22.47
CA LYS A 664 -5.10 -9.45 -21.04
C LYS A 664 -3.68 -8.98 -20.70
N LEU A 665 -2.66 -9.61 -21.29
CA LEU A 665 -1.24 -9.27 -21.18
C LEU A 665 -0.80 -8.14 -22.13
N ARG A 666 -1.72 -7.54 -22.90
CA ARG A 666 -1.45 -6.46 -23.86
C ARG A 666 -0.40 -6.82 -24.93
N LEU A 667 -0.18 -8.11 -25.19
CA LEU A 667 0.71 -8.62 -26.24
C LEU A 667 0.17 -8.40 -27.67
N ASP A 668 -0.94 -7.68 -27.78
CA ASP A 668 -1.56 -7.19 -29.00
C ASP A 668 -1.49 -5.66 -29.16
N GLN A 669 -0.85 -4.94 -28.24
CA GLN A 669 -0.56 -3.51 -28.36
C GLN A 669 0.75 -3.31 -29.13
N PHE A 670 0.62 -2.93 -30.41
CA PHE A 670 1.73 -2.87 -31.36
C PHE A 670 2.33 -1.45 -31.42
N GLY A 671 3.62 -1.35 -31.10
CA GLY A 671 4.41 -0.11 -31.16
C GLY A 671 5.09 0.15 -32.52
N GLY A 672 5.04 -0.80 -33.45
CA GLY A 672 5.59 -0.67 -34.80
C GLY A 672 6.79 -1.58 -35.08
N CYS A 673 7.19 -1.64 -36.36
CA CYS A 673 8.18 -2.60 -36.89
C CYS A 673 9.14 -2.02 -37.94
N TYR A 674 8.83 -0.84 -38.50
CA TYR A 674 9.68 -0.16 -39.46
C TYR A 674 9.55 1.35 -39.28
N ASN A 675 10.69 2.04 -39.18
CA ASN A 675 10.76 3.49 -39.13
C ASN A 675 12.14 3.96 -39.62
N CYS A 676 12.18 4.62 -40.77
CA CYS A 676 13.41 5.20 -41.32
C CYS A 676 13.83 6.44 -40.52
N ARG A 677 14.61 6.25 -39.45
CA ARG A 677 15.12 7.33 -38.60
C ARG A 677 16.48 7.03 -37.99
N GLN A 678 17.22 8.09 -37.68
CA GLN A 678 18.34 8.05 -36.74
C GLN A 678 17.82 7.88 -35.29
N MET A 679 18.68 7.39 -34.40
CA MET A 679 18.38 7.30 -32.97
C MET A 679 18.40 8.71 -32.33
N ARG A 680 17.46 8.99 -31.41
CA ARG A 680 17.37 10.30 -30.76
C ARG A 680 18.66 10.61 -29.98
N GLY A 681 19.39 11.65 -30.40
CA GLY A 681 20.66 12.03 -29.78
C GLY A 681 21.89 11.28 -30.30
N SER A 682 21.79 10.57 -31.43
CA SER A 682 22.93 9.91 -32.08
C SER A 682 22.85 10.02 -33.61
N ASN A 683 24.00 10.01 -34.27
CA ASN A 683 24.08 10.01 -35.74
C ASN A 683 23.81 8.60 -36.34
N ARG A 684 23.75 7.55 -35.51
CA ARG A 684 23.50 6.17 -35.94
C ARG A 684 22.04 5.96 -36.37
N MET A 685 21.84 5.14 -37.40
CA MET A 685 20.50 4.67 -37.79
C MET A 685 19.91 3.73 -36.74
N SER A 686 18.59 3.80 -36.52
CA SER A 686 17.86 2.87 -35.65
C SER A 686 17.71 1.49 -36.32
N THR A 687 17.69 0.40 -35.55
CA THR A 687 17.40 -0.96 -36.05
C THR A 687 16.04 -1.06 -36.76
N HIS A 688 15.06 -0.23 -36.36
CA HIS A 688 13.80 -0.02 -37.08
C HIS A 688 13.97 0.45 -38.54
N ALA A 689 15.09 1.06 -38.92
CA ALA A 689 15.36 1.47 -40.30
C ALA A 689 15.74 0.30 -41.23
N TRP A 690 16.01 -0.89 -40.67
CA TRP A 690 16.22 -2.13 -41.42
C TRP A 690 15.01 -3.09 -41.38
N ALA A 691 13.90 -2.71 -40.72
CA ALA A 691 12.72 -3.57 -40.51
C ALA A 691 13.05 -4.91 -39.79
N ILE A 692 14.02 -4.89 -38.87
CA ILE A 692 14.50 -6.04 -38.09
C ILE A 692 14.19 -5.91 -36.59
N ALA A 693 13.36 -4.94 -36.20
CA ALA A 693 13.03 -4.67 -34.80
C ALA A 693 11.55 -4.35 -34.64
N ILE A 694 10.99 -4.65 -33.47
CA ILE A 694 9.57 -4.48 -33.16
C ILE A 694 9.45 -3.91 -31.73
N ASP A 695 8.56 -2.94 -31.55
CA ASP A 695 8.22 -2.37 -30.24
C ASP A 695 6.85 -2.89 -29.76
N TRP A 696 6.75 -3.33 -28.51
CA TRP A 696 5.53 -3.92 -27.91
C TRP A 696 5.08 -3.18 -26.65
N ASP A 697 3.77 -2.90 -26.54
CA ASP A 697 3.12 -2.18 -25.45
C ASP A 697 3.88 -0.94 -24.93
N PRO A 698 4.24 0.02 -25.81
CA PRO A 698 5.15 1.13 -25.48
C PRO A 698 4.67 2.01 -24.31
N ASP A 699 3.35 2.15 -24.13
CA ASP A 699 2.73 2.91 -23.03
C ASP A 699 3.29 2.52 -21.65
N ASN A 700 3.47 1.20 -21.44
CA ASN A 700 3.84 0.59 -20.16
C ASN A 700 5.31 0.13 -20.11
N ASN A 701 6.10 0.41 -21.15
CA ASN A 701 7.44 -0.15 -21.37
C ASN A 701 8.41 0.88 -21.98
N GLN A 702 8.21 2.15 -21.61
CA GLN A 702 8.89 3.31 -22.20
C GLN A 702 10.43 3.17 -22.18
N LEU A 703 11.07 3.72 -23.22
CA LEU A 703 12.53 3.69 -23.50
C LEU A 703 13.48 3.78 -22.28
N GLN A 704 13.15 4.60 -21.26
CA GLN A 704 13.99 4.83 -20.07
C GLN A 704 13.48 4.13 -18.79
N TRP A 705 12.57 3.18 -18.91
CA TRP A 705 12.08 2.37 -17.79
C TRP A 705 12.89 1.07 -17.70
N GLY A 706 13.33 0.72 -16.49
CA GLY A 706 13.89 -0.60 -16.20
C GLY A 706 12.82 -1.53 -15.62
N ARG A 707 13.27 -2.69 -15.13
CA ARG A 707 12.46 -3.75 -14.50
C ARG A 707 11.65 -3.29 -13.27
N ASP A 708 11.99 -2.13 -12.72
CA ASP A 708 11.28 -1.41 -11.66
C ASP A 708 9.94 -0.83 -12.12
N ARG A 709 9.79 -0.53 -13.42
CA ARG A 709 8.61 0.15 -13.99
C ARG A 709 8.01 -0.56 -15.21
N ALA A 710 8.82 -1.18 -16.06
CA ALA A 710 8.38 -1.83 -17.28
C ALA A 710 7.45 -3.02 -17.00
N THR A 711 6.34 -3.12 -17.73
CA THR A 711 5.37 -4.20 -17.55
C THR A 711 5.87 -5.54 -18.10
N LEU A 712 6.55 -5.54 -19.24
CA LEU A 712 7.15 -6.74 -19.84
C LEU A 712 8.34 -7.31 -19.02
N ALA A 713 8.78 -6.62 -17.97
CA ALA A 713 9.78 -7.12 -17.03
C ALA A 713 9.20 -8.04 -15.92
N LYS A 714 7.87 -8.16 -15.84
CA LYS A 714 7.19 -8.95 -14.80
C LYS A 714 7.30 -10.45 -15.12
N PRO A 715 7.38 -11.35 -14.11
CA PRO A 715 7.57 -12.80 -14.33
C PRO A 715 6.57 -13.49 -15.28
N VAL A 716 5.36 -12.95 -15.44
CA VAL A 716 4.34 -13.48 -16.38
C VAL A 716 4.75 -13.41 -17.86
N TYR A 717 5.76 -12.59 -18.19
CA TYR A 717 6.34 -12.48 -19.53
C TYR A 717 7.61 -13.34 -19.72
N ARG A 718 7.92 -14.25 -18.79
CA ARG A 718 9.06 -15.17 -18.91
C ARG A 718 9.01 -15.99 -20.20
N ASP A 719 7.88 -16.66 -20.45
CA ASP A 719 7.70 -17.51 -21.62
C ASP A 719 7.62 -16.70 -22.92
N TRP A 720 6.97 -15.53 -22.91
CA TRP A 720 7.04 -14.54 -24.00
C TRP A 720 8.49 -14.25 -24.42
N TRP A 721 9.36 -13.85 -23.47
CA TRP A 721 10.76 -13.58 -23.81
C TRP A 721 11.52 -14.84 -24.23
N ALA A 722 11.29 -15.98 -23.56
CA ALA A 722 11.92 -17.24 -23.94
C ALA A 722 11.55 -17.71 -25.37
N ILE A 723 10.37 -17.34 -25.90
CA ILE A 723 9.99 -17.62 -27.29
C ILE A 723 10.80 -16.76 -28.28
N TRP A 724 10.94 -15.45 -28.02
CA TRP A 724 11.78 -14.56 -28.84
C TRP A 724 13.26 -14.97 -28.81
N GLU A 725 13.79 -15.25 -27.61
CA GLU A 725 15.20 -15.56 -27.39
C GLU A 725 15.61 -16.91 -28.04
N ARG A 726 14.71 -17.92 -28.06
CA ARG A 726 14.94 -19.20 -28.78
C ARG A 726 15.11 -19.04 -30.29
N GLU A 727 14.47 -18.02 -30.88
CA GLU A 727 14.64 -17.63 -32.29
C GLU A 727 15.80 -16.61 -32.47
N GLY A 728 16.61 -16.42 -31.43
CA GLY A 728 17.83 -15.60 -31.42
C GLY A 728 17.60 -14.10 -31.29
N TRP A 729 16.34 -13.64 -31.21
CA TRP A 729 16.02 -12.22 -31.08
C TRP A 729 16.46 -11.69 -29.71
N LEU A 730 16.92 -10.44 -29.68
CA LEU A 730 17.47 -9.79 -28.48
C LEU A 730 16.52 -8.70 -27.98
N SER A 731 16.25 -8.69 -26.68
CA SER A 731 15.52 -7.62 -26.00
C SER A 731 16.48 -6.75 -25.19
N LEU A 732 16.44 -5.43 -25.43
CA LEU A 732 17.23 -4.47 -24.64
C LEU A 732 16.81 -4.45 -23.17
N GLY A 733 15.52 -4.68 -22.89
CA GLY A 733 15.00 -4.85 -21.55
C GLY A 733 15.67 -6.04 -20.84
N ARG A 734 15.62 -7.23 -21.45
CA ARG A 734 16.20 -8.46 -20.90
C ARG A 734 17.72 -8.39 -20.74
N THR A 735 18.44 -7.82 -21.70
CA THR A 735 19.92 -7.84 -21.73
C THR A 735 20.58 -6.62 -21.08
N LYS A 736 19.90 -5.46 -21.00
CA LYS A 736 20.47 -4.19 -20.51
C LYS A 736 19.56 -3.40 -19.54
N ASN A 737 18.38 -3.92 -19.20
CA ASN A 737 17.45 -3.32 -18.23
C ASN A 737 16.96 -1.89 -18.60
N TYR A 738 16.83 -1.58 -19.89
CA TYR A 738 16.13 -0.41 -20.40
C TYR A 738 15.44 -0.77 -21.74
N ASP A 739 14.50 0.05 -22.22
CA ASP A 739 13.78 -0.19 -23.48
C ASP A 739 13.09 -1.57 -23.58
N TRP A 740 12.31 -1.92 -22.54
CA TRP A 740 11.64 -3.22 -22.44
C TRP A 740 10.56 -3.49 -23.50
N MET A 741 10.11 -2.46 -24.23
CA MET A 741 9.25 -2.64 -25.40
C MET A 741 9.99 -3.27 -26.59
N HIS A 742 11.31 -3.11 -26.67
CA HIS A 742 12.08 -3.34 -27.88
C HIS A 742 12.60 -4.79 -28.01
N VAL A 743 12.42 -5.38 -29.18
CA VAL A 743 13.02 -6.67 -29.57
C VAL A 743 13.58 -6.60 -31.00
N GLN A 744 14.80 -7.10 -31.21
CA GLN A 744 15.53 -6.97 -32.48
C GLN A 744 16.24 -8.26 -32.93
N ALA A 745 16.29 -8.50 -34.24
CA ALA A 745 17.08 -9.55 -34.89
C ALA A 745 18.53 -9.08 -35.12
N ALA A 746 19.18 -8.58 -34.06
CA ALA A 746 20.58 -8.16 -34.05
C ALA A 746 21.17 -8.32 -32.63
N LYS A 747 22.38 -8.88 -32.55
CA LYS A 747 23.16 -8.99 -31.31
C LYS A 747 23.85 -7.66 -30.98
N LEU A 748 24.38 -7.51 -29.76
CA LEU A 748 24.89 -6.22 -29.27
C LEU A 748 26.23 -5.77 -29.89
#